data_AF-A0A4Z1P8B4-F1
#
_entry.id   AF-A0A4Z1P8B4-F1
#
_cell.length_a   1.000
_cell.length_b   1.000
_cell.length_c   1.000
_cell.angle_alpha   90.00
_cell.angle_beta   90.00
_cell.angle_gamma   90.00
#
_symmetry.space_group_name_H-M   'P 1'
#
loop_
_entity.id
_entity.type
_entity.pdbx_description
1 polymer ?
#
loop_
_entity_poly.entity_id
_entity_poly.type
_entity_poly.pdbx_seq_one_letter_code
_entity_poly.pdbx_strand_id
1 'polypeptide(L)'
;MFLQAPFESNEFWSTVLAIARWIGNPMTSLSYIFWNISVSGKCALMVDMAVEYDHKFLSEDSNFAHIRDSFYILMTMNQFAMKPEVSSHKKEAEGLLRIVLFSKDLELHGTQESLKDYRHNLAKALRRRRKRGVVPVFVSTAWFLFSLAISIQSAFGLIGNNAEAHDLALGLLLGWMPIMIMAGIVDRNPFSVDDVRTPLNKLISLVCDSLQDDALVATFLTTLAASDEETEQMRQRVFRIKAEAGYLQSNFFAKFAGQGRTRWHYGCAHSILSDIENIWIADRGREWLRDELEARTKLVLGSNDHGLFWFDFRELWQVSAAFIAVLASCLGAFVLSYFTPTVGLGCRSLGYLIFLCVSTGLLILEFVVWWLTSEERAEQILSMERRPTLIERAGMVQQAEQAATVFRRAQSWGVVQRSRVEDFLTDHISAIWSKRYHKSKQTDKREKIRTKIHRFFQRTHYYSTRQWLHRLFFVPIEVFNTIWLIYIVLAQTFGAYSNCNCVTSRYGFNGGYVDLSQAKTTDNDFVQYYWAGGTSLSCAILGIGLIYVVTEWCLQSHISTETVKNARRGLRKTRWFRRSMYWPRRITRKTTVFINNLFAALYSIPKETRQKTIFWSKDVTFDYATDHFLSSRDEQQASNAVNAAGRTSLLDITAYTTNANLLTLSNEE
;
A
#
# COMPACT_ATOMS: atom_id res chain seq x y z
N MET A 1 -14.62 -16.66 8.40
CA MET A 1 -13.80 -15.51 7.93
C MET A 1 -12.32 -15.83 7.71
N PHE A 2 -11.57 -16.36 8.69
CA PHE A 2 -10.12 -16.59 8.51
C PHE A 2 -9.72 -17.49 7.34
N LEU A 3 -10.54 -18.50 7.00
CA LEU A 3 -10.29 -19.35 5.81
C LEU A 3 -10.40 -18.60 4.48
N GLN A 4 -10.94 -17.39 4.49
CA GLN A 4 -10.99 -16.48 3.34
C GLN A 4 -9.96 -15.36 3.46
N ALA A 5 -9.16 -15.37 4.52
CA ALA A 5 -8.01 -14.49 4.62
C ALA A 5 -7.07 -14.79 3.45
N PRO A 6 -6.33 -13.79 2.98
CA PRO A 6 -5.52 -13.98 1.81
C PRO A 6 -4.29 -14.84 2.14
N PHE A 7 -4.28 -16.12 1.73
CA PHE A 7 -3.13 -17.00 1.92
C PHE A 7 -2.10 -16.84 0.78
N GLU A 8 -0.81 -16.95 1.10
CA GLU A 8 0.27 -17.18 0.14
C GLU A 8 0.39 -18.68 -0.10
N SER A 9 0.23 -19.12 -1.36
CA SER A 9 0.47 -20.52 -1.74
C SER A 9 1.96 -20.84 -1.55
N ASN A 10 2.27 -22.02 -1.00
CA ASN A 10 3.63 -22.55 -0.74
C ASN A 10 4.45 -21.90 0.39
N GLU A 11 3.95 -20.85 1.05
CA GLU A 11 4.66 -20.19 2.16
C GLU A 11 3.80 -20.13 3.44
N PHE A 12 3.62 -21.30 4.07
CA PHE A 12 2.77 -21.46 5.26
C PHE A 12 3.20 -20.52 6.39
N TRP A 13 4.49 -20.49 6.74
CA TRP A 13 5.01 -19.67 7.83
C TRP A 13 4.93 -18.17 7.54
N SER A 14 5.13 -17.75 6.29
CA SER A 14 4.91 -16.36 5.85
C SER A 14 3.45 -15.96 6.11
N THR A 15 2.52 -16.86 5.76
CA THR A 15 1.09 -16.60 5.97
C THR A 15 0.70 -16.58 7.44
N VAL A 16 1.21 -17.50 8.26
CA VAL A 16 0.96 -17.51 9.72
C VAL A 16 1.50 -16.22 10.35
N LEU A 17 2.70 -15.79 9.95
CA LEU A 17 3.28 -14.54 10.43
C LEU A 17 2.47 -13.32 10.00
N ALA A 18 1.98 -13.29 8.75
CA ALA A 18 1.11 -12.22 8.26
C ALA A 18 -0.20 -12.15 9.05
N ILE A 19 -0.83 -13.30 9.35
CA ILE A 19 -2.04 -13.37 10.17
C ILE A 19 -1.76 -12.90 11.60
N ALA A 20 -0.67 -13.35 12.22
CA ALA A 20 -0.26 -12.89 13.54
C ALA A 20 0.01 -11.38 13.56
N ARG A 21 0.52 -10.82 12.47
CA ARG A 21 0.66 -9.37 12.36
C ARG A 21 -0.70 -8.66 12.22
N TRP A 22 -1.58 -9.15 11.34
CA TRP A 22 -2.91 -8.56 11.15
C TRP A 22 -3.73 -8.56 12.43
N ILE A 23 -3.67 -9.65 13.19
CA ILE A 23 -4.39 -9.77 14.47
C ILE A 23 -3.66 -9.02 15.59
N GLY A 24 -2.34 -9.09 15.62
CA GLY A 24 -1.52 -8.54 16.69
C GLY A 24 -1.35 -7.02 16.62
N ASN A 25 -1.43 -6.43 15.44
CA ASN A 25 -1.49 -4.99 15.27
C ASN A 25 -2.43 -4.64 14.10
N PRO A 26 -3.74 -4.67 14.35
CA PRO A 26 -4.73 -4.44 13.31
C PRO A 26 -4.73 -2.99 12.84
N MET A 27 -4.34 -2.04 13.68
CA MET A 27 -4.30 -0.62 13.35
C MET A 27 -3.27 -0.34 12.25
N THR A 28 -2.02 -0.78 12.45
CA THR A 28 -0.96 -0.68 11.44
C THR A 28 -1.33 -1.44 10.16
N SER A 29 -1.85 -2.66 10.31
CA SER A 29 -2.15 -3.49 9.14
C SER A 29 -3.24 -2.85 8.28
N LEU A 30 -4.29 -2.33 8.92
CA LEU A 30 -5.37 -1.63 8.25
C LEU A 30 -4.93 -0.29 7.65
N SER A 31 -3.99 0.44 8.29
CA SER A 31 -3.48 1.69 7.72
C SER A 31 -2.73 1.47 6.42
N TYR A 32 -1.93 0.41 6.31
CA TYR A 32 -1.25 0.06 5.05
C TYR A 32 -2.23 -0.38 3.97
N ILE A 33 -3.29 -1.12 4.33
CA ILE A 33 -4.32 -1.52 3.37
C ILE A 33 -5.08 -0.29 2.86
N PHE A 34 -5.49 0.61 3.76
CA PHE A 34 -6.18 1.86 3.39
C PHE A 34 -5.30 2.78 2.55
N TRP A 35 -4.00 2.86 2.84
CA TRP A 35 -3.03 3.53 2.00
C TRP A 35 -3.05 2.97 0.57
N ASN A 36 -2.90 1.64 0.40
CA ASN A 36 -2.89 1.03 -0.93
C ASN A 36 -4.22 1.21 -1.68
N ILE A 37 -5.35 1.15 -0.98
CA ILE A 37 -6.67 1.45 -1.55
C ILE A 37 -6.73 2.91 -2.01
N SER A 38 -6.19 3.85 -1.22
CA SER A 38 -6.15 5.26 -1.58
C SER A 38 -5.32 5.51 -2.84
N VAL A 39 -4.14 4.90 -2.93
CA VAL A 39 -3.26 4.92 -4.12
C VAL A 39 -3.99 4.36 -5.34
N SER A 40 -4.67 3.22 -5.18
CA SER A 40 -5.48 2.62 -6.26
C SER A 40 -6.64 3.52 -6.68
N GLY A 41 -7.26 4.22 -5.72
CA GLY A 41 -8.30 5.21 -5.94
C GLY A 41 -7.81 6.43 -6.70
N LYS A 42 -6.57 6.89 -6.43
CA LYS A 42 -5.87 7.96 -7.16
C LYS A 42 -5.59 7.55 -8.61
N CYS A 43 -5.07 6.35 -8.86
CA CYS A 43 -4.92 5.81 -10.23
C CYS A 43 -6.26 5.85 -10.99
N ALA A 44 -7.32 5.34 -10.38
CA ALA A 44 -8.66 5.31 -10.98
C ALA A 44 -9.22 6.72 -11.23
N LEU A 45 -8.90 7.69 -10.37
CA LEU A 45 -9.31 9.08 -10.53
C LEU A 45 -8.55 9.75 -11.68
N MET A 46 -7.24 9.58 -11.78
CA MET A 46 -6.43 10.15 -12.87
C MET A 46 -6.87 9.61 -14.23
N VAL A 47 -7.17 8.31 -14.32
CA VAL A 47 -7.74 7.70 -15.54
C VAL A 47 -9.12 8.30 -15.85
N ASP A 48 -10.02 8.44 -14.87
CA ASP A 48 -11.34 9.06 -15.09
C ASP A 48 -11.24 10.50 -15.61
N MET A 49 -10.23 11.24 -15.15
CA MET A 49 -9.97 12.63 -15.50
C MET A 49 -9.19 12.79 -16.82
N ALA A 50 -8.65 11.72 -17.39
CA ALA A 50 -7.85 11.78 -18.62
C ALA A 50 -8.64 12.26 -19.84
N VAL A 51 -9.96 12.05 -19.86
CA VAL A 51 -10.84 12.41 -20.97
C VAL A 51 -12.03 13.24 -20.47
N GLU A 52 -12.72 13.90 -21.40
CA GLU A 52 -13.94 14.63 -21.10
C GLU A 52 -15.01 13.72 -20.45
N TYR A 53 -15.94 14.35 -19.73
CA TYR A 53 -16.97 13.66 -18.99
C TYR A 53 -17.96 12.88 -19.89
N ASP A 54 -18.28 13.42 -21.07
CA ASP A 54 -19.23 12.81 -22.01
C ASP A 54 -18.55 12.14 -23.21
N HIS A 55 -17.21 12.10 -23.25
CA HIS A 55 -16.46 11.57 -24.38
C HIS A 55 -16.83 10.10 -24.67
N LYS A 56 -17.27 9.85 -25.90
CA LYS A 56 -17.54 8.52 -26.46
C LYS A 56 -16.26 7.97 -27.10
N PHE A 57 -15.27 7.55 -26.32
CA PHE A 57 -14.13 6.81 -26.87
C PHE A 57 -14.62 5.44 -27.38
N LEU A 58 -14.43 5.13 -28.67
CA LEU A 58 -15.04 3.96 -29.33
C LEU A 58 -14.10 2.76 -29.47
N SER A 59 -12.79 2.97 -29.63
CA SER A 59 -11.81 1.93 -30.00
C SER A 59 -11.02 1.35 -28.83
N GLU A 60 -10.61 0.08 -28.98
CA GLU A 60 -9.67 -0.58 -28.06
C GLU A 60 -8.26 0.00 -28.15
N ASP A 61 -7.87 0.52 -29.32
CA ASP A 61 -6.58 1.19 -29.55
C ASP A 61 -6.54 2.67 -29.15
N SER A 62 -7.55 3.14 -28.41
CA SER A 62 -7.58 4.53 -27.96
C SER A 62 -6.48 4.82 -26.92
N ASN A 63 -5.92 6.03 -26.95
CA ASN A 63 -4.91 6.48 -25.98
C ASN A 63 -5.37 6.32 -24.53
N PHE A 64 -6.67 6.52 -24.29
CA PHE A 64 -7.32 6.25 -23.02
C PHE A 64 -7.16 4.79 -22.56
N ALA A 65 -7.33 3.82 -23.46
CA ALA A 65 -7.19 2.40 -23.13
C ALA A 65 -5.75 2.08 -22.69
N HIS A 66 -4.75 2.63 -23.39
CA HIS A 66 -3.34 2.45 -23.04
C HIS A 66 -2.99 3.08 -21.69
N ILE A 67 -3.46 4.31 -21.43
CA ILE A 67 -3.26 4.96 -20.12
C ILE A 67 -3.94 4.17 -19.00
N ARG A 68 -5.16 3.67 -19.23
CA ARG A 68 -5.86 2.77 -18.29
C ARG A 68 -5.07 1.50 -18.01
N ASP A 69 -4.38 0.95 -19.01
CA ASP A 69 -3.52 -0.24 -18.87
C ASP A 69 -2.28 0.10 -18.02
N SER A 70 -1.61 1.22 -18.30
CA SER A 70 -0.48 1.72 -17.52
C SER A 70 -0.82 1.91 -16.04
N PHE A 71 -1.90 2.62 -15.72
CA PHE A 71 -2.31 2.83 -14.32
C PHE A 71 -2.78 1.55 -13.62
N TYR A 72 -3.33 0.58 -14.37
CA TYR A 72 -3.68 -0.73 -13.81
C TYR A 72 -2.43 -1.56 -13.48
N ILE A 73 -1.43 -1.54 -14.35
CA ILE A 73 -0.14 -2.19 -14.10
C ILE A 73 0.55 -1.51 -12.92
N LEU A 74 0.56 -0.17 -12.86
CA LEU A 74 1.13 0.57 -11.74
C LEU A 74 0.47 0.23 -10.40
N MET A 75 -0.86 0.15 -10.37
CA MET A 75 -1.62 -0.31 -9.20
C MET A 75 -1.19 -1.73 -8.78
N THR A 76 -0.90 -2.60 -9.74
CA THR A 76 -0.45 -3.97 -9.46
C THR A 76 1.00 -4.02 -8.98
N MET A 77 1.90 -3.22 -9.58
CA MET A 77 3.30 -3.06 -9.15
C MET A 77 3.39 -2.54 -7.71
N ASN A 78 2.46 -1.66 -7.29
CA ASN A 78 2.41 -1.12 -5.93
C ASN A 78 2.30 -2.20 -4.84
N GLN A 79 1.80 -3.40 -5.18
CA GLN A 79 1.65 -4.51 -4.25
C GLN A 79 2.97 -5.25 -3.97
N PHE A 80 4.07 -4.90 -4.64
CA PHE A 80 5.35 -5.59 -4.54
C PHE A 80 6.43 -4.67 -3.96
N ALA A 81 7.23 -5.23 -3.05
CA ALA A 81 8.46 -4.61 -2.59
C ALA A 81 9.59 -4.84 -3.59
N MET A 82 10.34 -3.77 -3.85
CA MET A 82 11.52 -3.81 -4.70
C MET A 82 12.70 -4.46 -3.98
N LYS A 83 13.65 -4.94 -4.76
CA LYS A 83 14.92 -5.44 -4.24
C LYS A 83 15.65 -4.33 -3.45
N PRO A 84 16.34 -4.63 -2.33
CA PRO A 84 17.10 -3.62 -1.58
C PRO A 84 18.16 -2.89 -2.44
N GLU A 85 18.78 -3.60 -3.38
CA GLU A 85 19.78 -3.05 -4.32
C GLU A 85 19.14 -2.10 -5.33
N VAL A 86 17.91 -2.37 -5.78
CA VAL A 86 17.15 -1.42 -6.60
C VAL A 86 16.73 -0.21 -5.76
N SER A 87 16.50 -0.42 -4.46
CA SER A 87 16.10 0.64 -3.53
C SER A 87 17.23 1.62 -3.19
N SER A 88 18.50 1.32 -3.51
CA SER A 88 19.58 2.31 -3.42
C SER A 88 19.64 3.25 -4.62
N HIS A 89 19.22 2.80 -5.81
CA HIS A 89 19.17 3.60 -7.05
C HIS A 89 17.75 4.11 -7.33
N LYS A 90 17.18 4.85 -6.36
CA LYS A 90 15.75 5.20 -6.33
C LYS A 90 15.31 6.01 -7.56
N LYS A 91 16.13 6.96 -8.02
CA LYS A 91 15.76 7.88 -9.11
C LYS A 91 15.79 7.19 -10.47
N GLU A 92 16.77 6.34 -10.69
CA GLU A 92 16.96 5.55 -11.91
C GLU A 92 15.89 4.46 -12.00
N ALA A 93 15.60 3.77 -10.89
CA ALA A 93 14.52 2.80 -10.80
C ALA A 93 13.15 3.44 -11.07
N GLU A 94 12.89 4.62 -10.53
CA GLU A 94 11.67 5.39 -10.82
C GLU A 94 11.60 5.80 -12.29
N GLY A 95 12.71 6.30 -12.86
CA GLY A 95 12.79 6.67 -14.27
C GLY A 95 12.49 5.50 -15.19
N LEU A 96 13.07 4.33 -14.90
CA LEU A 96 12.79 3.10 -15.61
C LEU A 96 11.30 2.73 -15.53
N LEU A 97 10.70 2.77 -14.34
CA LEU A 97 9.26 2.49 -14.19
C LEU A 97 8.39 3.48 -14.96
N ARG A 98 8.74 4.76 -15.01
CA ARG A 98 8.02 5.76 -15.81
C ARG A 98 8.10 5.45 -17.30
N ILE A 99 9.27 5.07 -17.82
CA ILE A 99 9.43 4.62 -19.22
C ILE A 99 8.56 3.37 -19.45
N VAL A 100 8.71 2.35 -18.61
CA VAL A 100 7.94 1.09 -18.68
C VAL A 100 6.44 1.37 -18.72
N LEU A 101 5.93 2.33 -17.94
CA LEU A 101 4.50 2.59 -17.79
C LEU A 101 3.95 3.55 -18.86
N PHE A 102 4.67 4.61 -19.23
CA PHE A 102 4.09 5.71 -20.00
C PHE A 102 4.67 5.88 -21.42
N SER A 103 5.84 5.31 -21.73
CA SER A 103 6.42 5.35 -23.08
C SER A 103 5.59 4.51 -24.06
N LYS A 104 5.28 5.02 -25.25
CA LYS A 104 4.47 4.31 -26.25
C LYS A 104 5.33 3.63 -27.33
N ASP A 105 6.37 4.33 -27.76
CA ASP A 105 7.04 4.08 -29.04
C ASP A 105 8.35 3.30 -28.90
N LEU A 106 8.68 2.84 -27.69
CA LEU A 106 9.80 1.94 -27.48
C LEU A 106 9.48 0.55 -28.04
N GLU A 107 10.22 0.12 -29.06
CA GLU A 107 10.21 -1.25 -29.55
C GLU A 107 10.97 -2.17 -28.59
N LEU A 108 10.47 -3.38 -28.39
CA LEU A 108 11.05 -4.31 -27.42
C LEU A 108 12.06 -5.24 -28.08
N HIS A 109 13.30 -5.23 -27.56
CA HIS A 109 14.41 -6.05 -28.06
C HIS A 109 14.04 -7.54 -28.15
N GLY A 110 14.32 -8.15 -29.30
CA GLY A 110 14.04 -9.55 -29.58
C GLY A 110 12.55 -9.89 -29.80
N THR A 111 11.67 -8.89 -29.87
CA THR A 111 10.25 -9.08 -30.18
C THR A 111 9.82 -8.10 -31.27
N GLN A 112 8.82 -8.48 -32.08
CA GLN A 112 8.21 -7.57 -33.06
C GLN A 112 7.11 -6.69 -32.44
N GLU A 113 6.97 -6.70 -31.12
CA GLU A 113 5.91 -6.00 -30.40
C GLU A 113 6.41 -4.66 -29.85
N SER A 114 5.55 -3.63 -29.89
CA SER A 114 5.81 -2.37 -29.20
C SER A 114 5.57 -2.54 -27.69
N LEU A 115 6.21 -1.71 -26.86
CA LEU A 115 5.97 -1.66 -25.42
C LEU A 115 4.47 -1.44 -25.09
N LYS A 116 3.77 -0.69 -25.93
CA LYS A 116 2.32 -0.45 -25.85
C LYS A 116 1.52 -1.76 -25.94
N ASP A 117 1.86 -2.62 -26.88
CA ASP A 117 1.13 -3.87 -27.14
C ASP A 117 1.39 -4.90 -26.04
N TYR A 118 2.65 -5.03 -25.62
CA TYR A 118 3.01 -5.91 -24.51
C TYR A 118 2.31 -5.49 -23.21
N ARG A 119 2.27 -4.19 -22.89
CA ARG A 119 1.52 -3.68 -21.73
C ARG A 119 0.03 -3.98 -21.84
N HIS A 120 -0.57 -3.80 -23.01
CA HIS A 120 -1.98 -4.10 -23.23
C HIS A 120 -2.28 -5.58 -22.94
N ASN A 121 -1.48 -6.47 -23.51
CA ASN A 121 -1.57 -7.91 -23.32
C ASN A 121 -1.39 -8.31 -21.85
N LEU A 122 -0.40 -7.73 -21.18
CA LEU A 122 -0.14 -7.95 -19.76
C LEU A 122 -1.32 -7.47 -18.88
N ALA A 123 -1.81 -6.25 -19.10
CA ALA A 123 -2.93 -5.70 -18.35
C ALA A 123 -4.21 -6.52 -18.57
N LYS A 124 -4.48 -6.96 -19.80
CA LYS A 124 -5.60 -7.85 -20.13
C LYS A 124 -5.48 -9.19 -19.40
N ALA A 125 -4.31 -9.81 -19.41
CA ALA A 125 -4.05 -11.06 -18.71
C ALA A 125 -4.26 -10.94 -17.19
N LEU A 126 -3.75 -9.86 -16.58
CA LEU A 126 -3.91 -9.59 -15.15
C LEU A 126 -5.38 -9.31 -14.76
N ARG A 127 -6.13 -8.52 -15.56
CA ARG A 127 -7.55 -8.23 -15.31
C ARG A 127 -8.45 -9.44 -15.45
N ARG A 128 -8.23 -10.26 -16.48
CA ARG A 128 -9.01 -11.49 -16.73
C ARG A 128 -8.96 -12.41 -15.52
N ARG A 129 -7.81 -12.45 -14.86
CA ARG A 129 -7.59 -13.25 -13.67
C ARG A 129 -8.39 -12.67 -12.48
N ARG A 130 -8.35 -11.37 -12.15
CA ARG A 130 -8.89 -10.72 -10.91
C ARG A 130 -10.30 -11.11 -10.41
N LYS A 131 -11.23 -11.59 -11.24
CA LYS A 131 -12.66 -11.68 -10.86
C LYS A 131 -13.08 -12.82 -9.93
N ARG A 132 -12.23 -13.82 -9.64
CA ARG A 132 -12.70 -15.09 -9.03
C ARG A 132 -12.73 -15.14 -7.49
N GLY A 133 -12.10 -14.21 -6.77
CA GLY A 133 -11.93 -14.30 -5.30
C GLY A 133 -12.87 -13.45 -4.44
N VAL A 134 -13.63 -12.52 -5.03
CA VAL A 134 -14.32 -11.47 -4.27
C VAL A 134 -15.67 -11.93 -3.69
N VAL A 135 -16.42 -12.74 -4.45
CA VAL A 135 -17.79 -13.15 -4.09
C VAL A 135 -17.88 -13.91 -2.75
N PRO A 136 -17.04 -14.94 -2.47
CA PRO A 136 -17.13 -15.69 -1.22
C PRO A 136 -16.97 -14.81 0.03
N VAL A 137 -16.23 -13.72 -0.10
CA VAL A 137 -15.93 -12.82 1.01
C VAL A 137 -17.09 -11.90 1.29
N PHE A 138 -17.75 -11.36 0.26
CA PHE A 138 -19.01 -10.64 0.46
C PHE A 138 -20.06 -11.52 1.15
N VAL A 139 -20.14 -12.81 0.79
CA VAL A 139 -21.03 -13.77 1.46
C VAL A 139 -20.65 -13.96 2.93
N SER A 140 -19.36 -14.16 3.25
CA SER A 140 -18.94 -14.31 4.65
C SER A 140 -19.11 -13.03 5.47
N THR A 141 -18.90 -11.86 4.87
CA THR A 141 -19.14 -10.57 5.53
C THR A 141 -20.62 -10.37 5.80
N ALA A 142 -21.50 -10.70 4.83
CA ALA A 142 -22.94 -10.68 5.04
C ALA A 142 -23.37 -11.64 6.15
N TRP A 143 -22.78 -12.85 6.20
CA TRP A 143 -23.04 -13.80 7.28
C TRP A 143 -22.59 -13.27 8.65
N PHE A 144 -21.43 -12.62 8.73
CA PHE A 144 -20.98 -11.97 9.97
C PHE A 144 -21.98 -10.89 10.43
N LEU A 145 -22.43 -10.02 9.51
CA LEU A 145 -23.41 -8.97 9.83
C LEU A 145 -24.75 -9.55 10.30
N PHE A 146 -25.20 -10.64 9.67
CA PHE A 146 -26.40 -11.35 10.07
C PHE A 146 -26.26 -11.95 11.48
N SER A 147 -25.14 -12.63 11.76
CA SER A 147 -24.84 -13.16 13.09
C SER A 147 -24.78 -12.05 14.14
N LEU A 148 -24.14 -10.92 13.83
CA LEU A 148 -24.06 -9.77 14.74
C LEU A 148 -25.45 -9.19 15.04
N ALA A 149 -26.32 -9.10 14.03
CA ALA A 149 -27.69 -8.62 14.22
C ALA A 149 -28.50 -9.53 15.15
N ILE A 150 -28.35 -10.85 15.02
CA ILE A 150 -28.97 -11.82 15.95
C ILE A 150 -28.41 -11.65 17.36
N SER A 151 -27.09 -11.51 17.52
CA SER A 151 -26.47 -11.30 18.83
C SER A 151 -26.95 -10.00 19.50
N ILE A 152 -27.15 -8.93 18.72
CA ILE A 152 -27.74 -7.68 19.22
C ILE A 152 -29.17 -7.94 19.68
N GLN A 153 -30.00 -8.57 18.85
CA GLN A 153 -31.40 -8.88 19.22
C GLN A 153 -31.48 -9.74 20.49
N SER A 154 -30.62 -10.75 20.62
CA SER A 154 -30.56 -11.63 21.80
C SER A 154 -30.17 -10.87 23.06
N ALA A 155 -29.08 -10.09 22.99
CA ALA A 155 -28.59 -9.30 24.12
C ALA A 155 -29.60 -8.27 24.61
N PHE A 156 -30.32 -7.59 23.70
CA PHE A 156 -31.37 -6.64 24.08
C PHE A 156 -32.73 -7.28 24.38
N GLY A 157 -32.95 -8.55 24.04
CA GLY A 157 -34.12 -9.31 24.47
C GLY A 157 -34.02 -9.79 25.92
N LEU A 158 -32.79 -10.03 26.39
CA LEU A 158 -32.46 -10.48 27.74
C LEU A 158 -31.55 -9.46 28.43
N ILE A 159 -31.99 -8.20 28.49
CA ILE A 159 -31.21 -7.12 29.11
C ILE A 159 -30.79 -7.53 30.52
N GLY A 160 -29.53 -7.28 30.83
CA GLY A 160 -28.93 -7.60 32.11
C GLY A 160 -28.34 -9.01 32.21
N ASN A 161 -28.70 -9.95 31.31
CA ASN A 161 -28.09 -11.27 31.29
C ASN A 161 -26.61 -11.19 30.88
N ASN A 162 -25.75 -11.64 31.80
CA ASN A 162 -24.31 -11.61 31.66
C ASN A 162 -23.83 -12.35 30.39
N ALA A 163 -24.34 -13.55 30.11
CA ALA A 163 -23.83 -14.39 29.01
C ALA A 163 -24.01 -13.73 27.62
N GLU A 164 -25.22 -13.25 27.34
CA GLU A 164 -25.58 -12.64 26.05
C GLU A 164 -24.81 -11.33 25.79
N ALA A 165 -24.60 -10.53 26.84
CA ALA A 165 -23.82 -9.30 26.77
C ALA A 165 -22.38 -9.53 26.32
N HIS A 166 -21.80 -10.64 26.75
CA HIS A 166 -20.40 -10.99 26.47
C HIS A 166 -20.22 -11.56 25.07
N ASP A 167 -21.18 -12.33 24.58
CA ASP A 167 -21.19 -12.78 23.18
C ASP A 167 -21.30 -11.58 22.23
N LEU A 168 -22.16 -10.61 22.57
CA LEU A 168 -22.23 -9.34 21.85
C LEU A 168 -20.90 -8.57 21.94
N ALA A 169 -20.31 -8.42 23.13
CA ALA A 169 -19.05 -7.70 23.31
C ALA A 169 -17.91 -8.32 22.49
N LEU A 170 -17.84 -9.65 22.40
CA LEU A 170 -16.86 -10.34 21.56
C LEU A 170 -17.09 -10.05 20.06
N GLY A 171 -18.35 -10.04 19.61
CA GLY A 171 -18.72 -9.67 18.25
C GLY A 171 -18.30 -8.24 17.89
N LEU A 172 -18.49 -7.30 18.82
CA LEU A 172 -18.08 -5.90 18.64
C LEU A 172 -16.56 -5.72 18.69
N LEU A 173 -15.86 -6.45 19.55
CA LEU A 173 -14.39 -6.45 19.63
C LEU A 173 -13.78 -6.85 18.28
N LEU A 174 -14.40 -7.82 17.59
CA LEU A 174 -13.97 -8.30 16.29
C LEU A 174 -14.57 -7.51 15.11
N GLY A 175 -15.32 -6.43 15.37
CA GLY A 175 -15.98 -5.61 14.35
C GLY A 175 -15.02 -4.94 13.34
N TRP A 176 -13.74 -4.77 13.67
CA TRP A 176 -12.74 -4.29 12.71
C TRP A 176 -12.29 -5.37 11.72
N MET A 177 -12.47 -6.66 12.03
CA MET A 177 -11.97 -7.77 11.21
C MET A 177 -12.68 -7.86 9.84
N PRO A 178 -14.02 -7.72 9.73
CA PRO A 178 -14.69 -7.65 8.43
C PRO A 178 -14.19 -6.52 7.55
N ILE A 179 -13.93 -5.34 8.14
CA ILE A 179 -13.36 -4.20 7.43
C ILE A 179 -11.99 -4.58 6.87
N MET A 180 -11.12 -5.16 7.69
CA MET A 180 -9.77 -5.57 7.28
C MET A 180 -9.78 -6.63 6.17
N ILE A 181 -10.62 -7.68 6.29
CA ILE A 181 -10.69 -8.74 5.28
C ILE A 181 -11.19 -8.16 3.96
N MET A 182 -12.28 -7.40 3.98
CA MET A 182 -12.83 -6.75 2.80
C MET A 182 -11.81 -5.82 2.15
N ALA A 183 -11.17 -4.97 2.95
CA ALA A 183 -10.16 -4.03 2.47
C ALA A 183 -8.94 -4.76 1.88
N GLY A 184 -8.47 -5.83 2.53
CA GLY A 184 -7.37 -6.65 2.03
C GLY A 184 -7.66 -7.28 0.66
N ILE A 185 -8.92 -7.60 0.35
CA ILE A 185 -9.31 -8.15 -0.95
C ILE A 185 -9.45 -7.08 -2.01
N VAL A 186 -9.94 -5.89 -1.65
CA VAL A 186 -9.91 -4.74 -2.55
C VAL A 186 -8.46 -4.42 -2.93
N ASP A 187 -7.54 -4.52 -1.97
CA ASP A 187 -6.10 -4.32 -2.20
C ASP A 187 -5.48 -5.46 -3.03
N ARG A 188 -5.85 -6.73 -2.84
CA ARG A 188 -5.18 -7.88 -3.48
C ARG A 188 -5.63 -8.20 -4.91
N ASN A 189 -4.67 -8.63 -5.71
CA ASN A 189 -4.91 -9.45 -6.89
C ASN A 189 -5.03 -10.95 -6.49
N PRO A 190 -6.15 -11.64 -6.77
CA PRO A 190 -6.46 -12.96 -6.20
C PRO A 190 -5.61 -14.15 -6.71
N PHE A 191 -4.39 -13.91 -7.21
CA PHE A 191 -3.52 -14.95 -7.78
C PHE A 191 -2.37 -15.33 -6.87
N SER A 192 -1.65 -16.37 -7.30
CA SER A 192 -0.32 -16.63 -6.79
C SER A 192 0.54 -15.39 -7.03
N VAL A 193 1.39 -15.10 -6.06
CA VAL A 193 2.28 -13.95 -6.10
C VAL A 193 3.20 -14.03 -7.33
N ASP A 194 3.66 -15.24 -7.66
CA ASP A 194 4.62 -15.50 -8.72
C ASP A 194 4.03 -15.33 -10.13
N ASP A 195 2.74 -15.65 -10.31
CA ASP A 195 2.03 -15.46 -11.59
C ASP A 195 1.89 -14.00 -11.99
N VAL A 196 2.00 -13.08 -11.03
CA VAL A 196 1.95 -11.63 -11.25
C VAL A 196 3.36 -11.05 -11.27
N ARG A 197 4.22 -11.46 -10.33
CA ARG A 197 5.61 -10.99 -10.22
C ARG A 197 6.43 -11.32 -11.46
N THR A 198 6.32 -12.53 -11.98
CA THR A 198 7.17 -13.00 -13.10
C THR A 198 6.90 -12.22 -14.38
N PRO A 199 5.64 -12.02 -14.83
CA PRO A 199 5.37 -11.18 -15.99
C PRO A 199 5.75 -9.70 -15.81
N LEU A 200 5.62 -9.15 -14.59
CA LEU A 200 6.05 -7.78 -14.29
C LEU A 200 7.57 -7.61 -14.38
N ASN A 201 8.33 -8.53 -13.78
CA ASN A 201 9.79 -8.51 -13.87
C ASN A 201 10.26 -8.75 -15.32
N LYS A 202 9.56 -9.62 -16.07
CA LYS A 202 9.83 -9.83 -17.50
C LYS A 202 9.62 -8.57 -18.34
N LEU A 203 8.56 -7.80 -18.05
CA LEU A 203 8.34 -6.50 -18.71
C LEU A 203 9.51 -5.54 -18.44
N ILE A 204 9.94 -5.44 -17.18
CA ILE A 204 11.04 -4.55 -16.81
C ILE A 204 12.35 -4.99 -17.45
N SER A 205 12.65 -6.29 -17.48
CA SER A 205 13.87 -6.82 -18.09
C SER A 205 13.90 -6.54 -19.59
N LEU A 206 12.80 -6.77 -20.32
CA LEU A 206 12.71 -6.47 -21.75
C LEU A 206 12.94 -4.99 -22.06
N VAL A 207 12.41 -4.09 -21.23
CA VAL A 207 12.67 -2.66 -21.38
C VAL A 207 14.14 -2.33 -21.10
N CYS A 208 14.76 -2.93 -20.08
CA CYS A 208 16.20 -2.74 -19.83
C CYS A 208 17.03 -3.21 -21.04
N ASP A 209 16.71 -4.37 -21.61
CA ASP A 209 17.40 -4.92 -22.79
C ASP A 209 17.24 -3.99 -24.00
N SER A 210 16.04 -3.43 -24.18
CA SER A 210 15.75 -2.47 -25.26
C SER A 210 16.48 -1.14 -25.10
N LEU A 211 16.68 -0.68 -23.86
CA LEU A 211 17.45 0.53 -23.55
C LEU A 211 18.97 0.32 -23.66
N GLN A 212 19.44 -0.93 -23.71
CA GLN A 212 20.85 -1.22 -23.97
C GLN A 212 21.22 -1.10 -25.45
N ASP A 213 20.26 -1.31 -26.35
CA ASP A 213 20.42 -1.20 -27.80
C ASP A 213 20.40 0.27 -28.26
N ASP A 214 21.55 0.76 -28.73
CA ASP A 214 21.71 2.15 -29.15
C ASP A 214 20.84 2.53 -30.36
N ALA A 215 20.52 1.58 -31.25
CA ALA A 215 19.67 1.84 -32.40
C ALA A 215 18.21 2.09 -31.96
N LEU A 216 17.70 1.24 -31.07
CA LEU A 216 16.35 1.37 -30.51
C LEU A 216 16.21 2.65 -29.68
N VAL A 217 17.24 3.01 -28.90
CA VAL A 217 17.25 4.26 -28.14
C VAL A 217 17.27 5.48 -29.04
N ALA A 218 18.05 5.47 -30.14
CA ALA A 218 18.05 6.57 -31.10
C ALA A 218 16.66 6.77 -31.72
N THR A 219 16.03 5.69 -32.20
CA THR A 219 14.67 5.74 -32.75
C THR A 219 13.64 6.22 -31.71
N PHE A 220 13.73 5.72 -30.49
CA PHE A 220 12.87 6.15 -29.39
C PHE A 220 13.01 7.65 -29.11
N LEU A 221 14.23 8.17 -29.02
CA LEU A 221 14.48 9.58 -28.78
C LEU A 221 13.99 10.47 -29.94
N THR A 222 14.07 10.02 -31.19
CA THR A 222 13.52 10.77 -32.34
C THR A 222 11.99 10.82 -32.38
N THR A 223 11.32 9.90 -31.70
CA THR A 223 9.85 9.82 -31.71
C THR A 223 9.23 10.76 -30.67
N LEU A 224 10.01 11.26 -29.71
CA LEU A 224 9.56 12.23 -28.72
C LEU A 224 9.53 13.63 -29.36
N ALA A 225 8.35 14.15 -29.73
CA ALA A 225 8.25 15.57 -30.07
C ALA A 225 8.15 16.38 -28.77
N ALA A 226 9.32 16.73 -28.26
CA ALA A 226 9.51 17.57 -27.10
C ALA A 226 10.36 18.78 -27.49
N SER A 227 10.39 19.80 -26.64
CA SER A 227 11.38 20.87 -26.80
C SER A 227 12.80 20.29 -26.81
N ASP A 228 13.75 20.98 -27.46
CA ASP A 228 15.15 20.53 -27.51
C ASP A 228 15.71 20.26 -26.10
N GLU A 229 15.30 21.06 -25.11
CA GLU A 229 15.68 20.89 -23.70
C GLU A 229 15.13 19.60 -23.09
N GLU A 230 13.85 19.29 -23.31
CA GLU A 230 13.20 18.07 -22.79
C GLU A 230 13.76 16.80 -23.41
N THR A 231 14.09 16.85 -24.70
CA THR A 231 14.72 15.74 -25.42
C THR A 231 16.11 15.46 -24.85
N GLU A 232 16.89 16.50 -24.55
CA GLU A 232 18.20 16.35 -23.93
C GLU A 232 18.12 15.84 -22.49
N GLN A 233 17.15 16.33 -21.70
CA GLN A 233 16.88 15.79 -20.36
C GLN A 233 16.49 14.31 -20.42
N MET A 234 15.64 13.92 -21.37
CA MET A 234 15.25 12.51 -21.57
C MET A 234 16.47 11.67 -21.92
N ARG A 235 17.29 12.14 -22.87
CA ARG A 235 18.52 11.46 -23.28
C ARG A 235 19.44 11.24 -22.09
N GLN A 236 19.70 12.26 -21.28
CA GLN A 236 20.51 12.14 -20.07
C GLN A 236 19.93 11.12 -19.09
N ARG A 237 18.61 11.11 -18.91
CA ARG A 237 17.93 10.15 -18.02
C ARG A 237 18.04 8.72 -18.54
N VAL A 238 17.84 8.50 -19.83
CA VAL A 238 17.99 7.18 -20.48
C VAL A 238 19.42 6.67 -20.32
N PHE A 239 20.43 7.53 -20.54
CA PHE A 239 21.83 7.13 -20.35
C PHE A 239 22.17 6.76 -18.91
N ARG A 240 21.64 7.47 -17.91
CA ARG A 240 21.80 7.11 -16.50
C ARG A 240 21.16 5.76 -16.18
N ILE A 241 19.96 5.50 -16.72
CA ILE A 241 19.28 4.21 -16.56
C ILE A 241 20.07 3.10 -17.25
N LYS A 242 20.62 3.36 -18.45
CA LYS A 242 21.46 2.42 -19.20
C LYS A 242 22.70 2.02 -18.40
N ALA A 243 23.36 2.97 -17.74
CA ALA A 243 24.53 2.70 -16.89
C ALA A 243 24.21 1.76 -15.72
N GLU A 244 23.01 1.85 -15.16
CA GLU A 244 22.57 1.04 -14.01
C GLU A 244 21.73 -0.20 -14.39
N ALA A 245 21.52 -0.43 -15.70
CA ALA A 245 20.59 -1.46 -16.20
C ALA A 245 20.93 -2.87 -15.68
N GLY A 246 22.22 -3.19 -15.52
CA GLY A 246 22.66 -4.50 -15.00
C GLY A 246 22.14 -4.80 -13.59
N TYR A 247 21.98 -3.77 -12.74
CA TYR A 247 21.40 -3.94 -11.40
C TYR A 247 19.87 -3.99 -11.42
N LEU A 248 19.24 -3.31 -12.39
CA LEU A 248 17.78 -3.18 -12.49
C LEU A 248 17.08 -4.37 -13.18
N GLN A 249 17.79 -5.07 -14.07
CA GLN A 249 17.23 -6.12 -14.94
C GLN A 249 16.79 -7.38 -14.18
N SER A 250 17.49 -7.77 -13.11
CA SER A 250 17.24 -9.05 -12.41
C SER A 250 16.34 -8.90 -11.17
N ASN A 251 15.14 -9.48 -11.23
CA ASN A 251 14.18 -9.56 -10.11
C ASN A 251 13.89 -8.21 -9.44
N PHE A 252 13.56 -7.19 -10.24
CA PHE A 252 13.22 -5.85 -9.77
C PHE A 252 12.25 -5.86 -8.58
N PHE A 253 11.13 -6.59 -8.73
CA PHE A 253 10.22 -6.90 -7.65
C PHE A 253 10.60 -8.23 -6.99
N ALA A 254 10.84 -8.20 -5.68
CA ALA A 254 11.32 -9.35 -4.92
C ALA A 254 10.20 -10.04 -4.14
N LYS A 255 9.45 -9.29 -3.32
CA LYS A 255 8.48 -9.83 -2.36
C LYS A 255 7.12 -9.18 -2.49
N PHE A 256 6.06 -9.95 -2.21
CA PHE A 256 4.73 -9.38 -2.08
C PHE A 256 4.63 -8.58 -0.77
N ALA A 257 4.17 -7.34 -0.88
CA ALA A 257 4.08 -6.40 0.22
C ALA A 257 2.66 -5.84 0.44
N GLY A 258 1.76 -6.08 -0.53
CA GLY A 258 0.35 -5.73 -0.43
C GLY A 258 -0.33 -6.33 0.80
N GLN A 259 -1.52 -5.83 1.11
CA GLN A 259 -2.35 -6.21 2.25
C GLN A 259 -1.72 -5.94 3.62
N GLY A 260 -0.87 -4.91 3.69
CA GLY A 260 -0.17 -4.55 4.93
C GLY A 260 0.77 -5.63 5.47
N ARG A 261 1.25 -6.55 4.63
CA ARG A 261 2.16 -7.65 5.04
C ARG A 261 3.56 -7.18 5.39
N THR A 262 4.04 -6.12 4.72
CA THR A 262 5.37 -5.56 4.94
C THR A 262 5.26 -4.24 5.70
N ARG A 263 6.16 -3.98 6.67
CA ARG A 263 6.21 -2.68 7.38
C ARG A 263 6.93 -1.66 6.52
N TRP A 264 6.53 -0.40 6.63
CA TRP A 264 7.13 0.73 5.93
C TRP A 264 7.17 0.52 4.40
N HIS A 265 6.21 -0.24 3.87
CA HIS A 265 6.04 -0.41 2.44
C HIS A 265 5.23 0.76 1.89
N TYR A 266 5.85 1.55 1.03
CA TYR A 266 5.22 2.68 0.35
C TYR A 266 4.67 2.31 -1.03
N GLY A 267 5.20 1.23 -1.60
CA GLY A 267 5.04 0.89 -3.01
C GLY A 267 5.63 1.94 -3.96
N CYS A 268 5.73 1.59 -5.24
CA CYS A 268 6.27 2.50 -6.27
C CYS A 268 5.21 3.47 -6.83
N ALA A 269 3.93 3.23 -6.59
CA ALA A 269 2.88 4.02 -7.21
C ALA A 269 2.65 5.35 -6.51
N HIS A 270 2.73 5.41 -5.18
CA HIS A 270 2.48 6.65 -4.47
C HIS A 270 3.38 7.79 -4.94
N SER A 271 4.68 7.51 -5.12
CA SER A 271 5.66 8.49 -5.59
C SER A 271 5.39 8.92 -7.03
N ILE A 272 5.32 7.95 -7.95
CA ILE A 272 5.03 8.19 -9.37
C ILE A 272 3.74 9.00 -9.55
N LEU A 273 2.66 8.65 -8.83
CA LEU A 273 1.38 9.35 -8.91
C LEU A 273 1.48 10.79 -8.40
N SER A 274 2.12 11.00 -7.26
CA SER A 274 2.20 12.32 -6.64
C SER A 274 3.03 13.30 -7.50
N ASP A 275 4.07 12.81 -8.16
CA ASP A 275 4.85 13.64 -9.07
C ASP A 275 4.07 13.94 -10.36
N ILE A 276 3.45 12.94 -10.96
CA ILE A 276 2.60 13.11 -12.15
C ILE A 276 1.46 14.11 -11.87
N GLU A 277 0.89 14.03 -10.66
CA GLU A 277 -0.11 14.96 -10.16
C GLU A 277 0.43 16.39 -10.13
N ASN A 278 1.62 16.60 -9.56
CA ASN A 278 2.22 17.93 -9.43
C ASN A 278 2.66 18.55 -10.76
N ILE A 279 3.20 17.74 -11.67
CA ILE A 279 3.85 18.21 -12.90
C ILE A 279 2.84 18.52 -14.00
N TRP A 280 1.79 17.70 -14.12
CA TRP A 280 0.90 17.77 -15.29
C TRP A 280 -0.58 17.75 -14.92
N ILE A 281 -1.01 16.74 -14.16
CA ILE A 281 -2.44 16.43 -14.05
C ILE A 281 -3.18 17.47 -13.19
N ALA A 282 -2.60 17.98 -12.11
CA ALA A 282 -3.29 18.91 -11.23
C ALA A 282 -3.57 20.27 -11.89
N ASP A 283 -2.69 20.72 -12.79
CA ASP A 283 -2.82 22.01 -13.47
C ASP A 283 -3.78 21.93 -14.65
N ARG A 284 -3.75 20.84 -15.43
CA ARG A 284 -4.68 20.64 -16.56
C ARG A 284 -6.07 20.16 -16.11
N GLY A 285 -6.15 19.41 -15.02
CA GLY A 285 -7.40 18.89 -14.47
C GLY A 285 -8.09 17.88 -15.38
N ARG A 286 -9.37 18.07 -15.72
CA ARG A 286 -10.09 17.12 -16.60
C ARG A 286 -9.65 17.31 -18.05
N GLU A 287 -9.60 16.21 -18.79
CA GLU A 287 -9.14 16.14 -20.18
C GLU A 287 -7.63 16.35 -20.33
N TRP A 288 -6.85 16.04 -19.29
CA TRP A 288 -5.40 16.23 -19.30
C TRP A 288 -4.65 15.43 -20.39
N LEU A 289 -5.29 14.41 -21.00
CA LEU A 289 -4.72 13.59 -22.09
C LEU A 289 -5.07 14.15 -23.49
N ARG A 290 -5.61 15.37 -23.59
CA ARG A 290 -5.98 15.95 -24.89
C ARG A 290 -4.77 16.07 -25.82
N ASP A 291 -3.64 16.54 -25.30
CA ASP A 291 -2.33 16.43 -25.95
C ASP A 291 -1.62 15.19 -25.41
N GLU A 292 -1.71 14.07 -26.15
CA GLU A 292 -1.11 12.81 -25.71
C GLU A 292 0.42 12.91 -25.64
N LEU A 293 1.03 13.55 -26.63
CA LEU A 293 2.46 13.50 -26.85
C LEU A 293 3.18 14.32 -25.76
N GLU A 294 2.73 15.56 -25.55
CA GLU A 294 3.25 16.42 -24.48
C GLU A 294 3.01 15.77 -23.11
N ALA A 295 1.78 15.25 -22.87
CA ALA A 295 1.46 14.59 -21.61
C ALA A 295 2.41 13.41 -21.35
N ARG A 296 2.60 12.50 -22.30
CA ARG A 296 3.48 11.32 -22.12
C ARG A 296 4.93 11.71 -21.89
N THR A 297 5.46 12.69 -22.62
CA THR A 297 6.83 13.18 -22.41
C THR A 297 7.01 13.67 -20.98
N LYS A 298 6.09 14.52 -20.48
CA LYS A 298 6.13 15.02 -19.11
C LYS A 298 5.97 13.92 -18.05
N LEU A 299 5.10 12.93 -18.31
CA LEU A 299 4.91 11.78 -17.42
C LEU A 299 6.19 10.93 -17.30
N VAL A 300 6.90 10.73 -18.41
CA VAL A 300 8.16 9.97 -18.44
C VAL A 300 9.30 10.75 -17.80
N LEU A 301 9.44 12.05 -18.11
CA LEU A 301 10.50 12.90 -17.57
C LEU A 301 10.41 13.05 -16.05
N GLY A 302 9.22 13.25 -15.49
CA GLY A 302 9.05 13.43 -14.06
C GLY A 302 9.72 14.69 -13.49
N SER A 303 9.68 14.84 -12.18
CA SER A 303 10.37 15.90 -11.44
C SER A 303 11.73 15.39 -10.98
N ASN A 304 12.69 16.28 -10.78
CA ASN A 304 14.01 15.94 -10.27
C ASN A 304 14.10 15.95 -8.73
N ASP A 305 13.04 16.44 -8.07
CA ASP A 305 13.06 16.90 -6.69
C ASP A 305 12.98 15.75 -5.67
N HIS A 306 12.22 14.69 -5.96
CA HIS A 306 11.97 13.60 -5.01
C HIS A 306 12.17 12.25 -5.68
N GLY A 307 12.86 11.32 -5.00
CA GLY A 307 13.02 9.94 -5.47
C GLY A 307 11.85 9.04 -5.04
N LEU A 308 11.93 7.74 -5.33
CA LEU A 308 10.83 6.78 -5.18
C LEU A 308 10.18 6.63 -3.78
N PHE A 309 10.79 7.14 -2.70
CA PHE A 309 10.32 6.97 -1.31
C PHE A 309 10.39 8.27 -0.51
N TRP A 310 9.22 8.82 -0.14
CA TRP A 310 9.11 9.95 0.80
C TRP A 310 7.91 9.83 1.73
N PHE A 311 7.94 10.59 2.82
CA PHE A 311 6.83 10.66 3.76
C PHE A 311 5.78 11.68 3.30
N ASP A 312 4.59 11.22 2.94
CA ASP A 312 3.46 12.10 2.62
C ASP A 312 2.49 12.22 3.80
N PHE A 313 2.36 13.43 4.34
CA PHE A 313 1.44 13.74 5.43
C PHE A 313 -0.03 13.57 5.03
N ARG A 314 -0.37 13.66 3.73
CA ARG A 314 -1.75 13.46 3.25
C ARG A 314 -2.28 12.07 3.62
N GLU A 315 -1.38 11.11 3.78
CA GLU A 315 -1.71 9.72 4.09
C GLU A 315 -1.93 9.47 5.59
N LEU A 316 -1.64 10.45 6.47
CA LEU A 316 -1.99 10.40 7.90
C LEU A 316 -3.49 10.23 8.13
N TRP A 317 -4.31 10.70 7.19
CA TRP A 317 -5.75 10.46 7.23
C TRP A 317 -6.09 8.97 7.19
N GLN A 318 -5.37 8.17 6.39
CA GLN A 318 -5.58 6.72 6.32
C GLN A 318 -5.17 6.03 7.62
N VAL A 319 -4.06 6.48 8.23
CA VAL A 319 -3.62 6.02 9.56
C VAL A 319 -4.66 6.34 10.61
N SER A 320 -5.21 7.56 10.59
CA SER A 320 -6.25 8.00 11.53
C SER A 320 -7.55 7.21 11.35
N ALA A 321 -7.97 6.97 10.11
CA ALA A 321 -9.17 6.18 9.81
C ALA A 321 -9.03 4.73 10.30
N ALA A 322 -7.86 4.11 10.08
CA ALA A 322 -7.58 2.76 10.58
C ALA A 322 -7.55 2.71 12.11
N PHE A 323 -6.94 3.70 12.76
CA PHE A 323 -6.93 3.84 14.22
C PHE A 323 -8.36 3.95 14.78
N ILE A 324 -9.19 4.84 14.23
CA ILE A 324 -10.58 5.04 14.66
C ILE A 324 -11.40 3.76 14.45
N ALA A 325 -11.22 3.06 13.33
CA ALA A 325 -11.96 1.83 13.03
C ALA A 325 -11.73 0.74 14.08
N VAL A 326 -10.47 0.50 14.47
CA VAL A 326 -10.12 -0.48 15.49
C VAL A 326 -10.49 0.03 16.89
N LEU A 327 -10.15 1.28 17.20
CA LEU A 327 -10.38 1.89 18.51
C LEU A 327 -11.88 1.89 18.86
N ALA A 328 -12.74 2.40 17.99
CA ALA A 328 -14.18 2.51 18.27
C ALA A 328 -14.84 1.13 18.42
N SER A 329 -14.41 0.13 17.64
CA SER A 329 -14.87 -1.26 17.78
C SER A 329 -14.47 -1.87 19.13
N CYS A 330 -13.20 -1.70 19.52
CA CYS A 330 -12.70 -2.20 20.80
C CYS A 330 -13.28 -1.43 22.00
N LEU A 331 -13.49 -0.12 21.88
CA LEU A 331 -14.10 0.71 22.92
C LEU A 331 -15.56 0.35 23.14
N GLY A 332 -16.34 0.05 22.10
CA GLY A 332 -17.70 -0.43 22.30
C GLY A 332 -17.74 -1.75 23.07
N ALA A 333 -16.88 -2.71 22.70
CA ALA A 333 -16.74 -3.96 23.44
C ALA A 333 -16.29 -3.75 24.90
N PHE A 334 -15.33 -2.83 25.12
CA PHE A 334 -14.87 -2.45 26.45
C PHE A 334 -15.99 -1.83 27.29
N VAL A 335 -16.75 -0.88 26.75
CA VAL A 335 -17.88 -0.23 27.43
C VAL A 335 -18.91 -1.29 27.85
N LEU A 336 -19.30 -2.19 26.94
CA LEU A 336 -20.20 -3.28 27.32
C LEU A 336 -19.62 -4.14 28.43
N SER A 337 -18.38 -4.62 28.31
CA SER A 337 -17.78 -5.49 29.33
C SER A 337 -17.48 -4.80 30.65
N TYR A 338 -17.29 -3.48 30.65
CA TYR A 338 -17.02 -2.69 31.86
C TYR A 338 -18.31 -2.42 32.65
N PHE A 339 -19.42 -2.17 31.97
CA PHE A 339 -20.72 -1.90 32.62
C PHE A 339 -21.61 -3.14 32.77
N THR A 340 -21.18 -4.30 32.27
CA THR A 340 -21.83 -5.59 32.52
C THR A 340 -21.25 -6.20 33.79
N PRO A 341 -22.05 -6.85 34.64
CA PRO A 341 -21.56 -7.59 35.80
C PRO A 341 -20.43 -8.56 35.42
N THR A 342 -19.25 -8.44 36.01
CA THR A 342 -18.88 -7.56 37.13
C THR A 342 -18.42 -6.18 36.69
N VAL A 343 -19.11 -5.15 37.21
CA VAL A 343 -18.85 -3.75 36.86
C VAL A 343 -17.41 -3.38 37.20
N GLY A 344 -16.72 -2.73 36.25
CA GLY A 344 -15.35 -2.26 36.40
C GLY A 344 -14.31 -3.00 35.55
N LEU A 345 -13.06 -2.97 36.01
CA LEU A 345 -11.92 -3.62 35.36
C LEU A 345 -11.82 -5.11 35.75
N GLY A 346 -12.77 -5.91 35.25
CA GLY A 346 -12.71 -7.37 35.31
C GLY A 346 -11.72 -7.97 34.30
N CYS A 347 -11.55 -9.30 34.31
CA CYS A 347 -10.65 -9.99 33.37
C CYS A 347 -10.95 -9.68 31.89
N ARG A 348 -12.24 -9.52 31.54
CA ARG A 348 -12.68 -9.26 30.17
C ARG A 348 -12.34 -7.85 29.70
N SER A 349 -12.85 -6.83 30.40
CA SER A 349 -12.62 -5.42 30.07
C SER A 349 -11.13 -5.06 30.15
N LEU A 350 -10.40 -5.60 31.13
CA LEU A 350 -8.94 -5.47 31.20
C LEU A 350 -8.24 -6.16 30.03
N GLY A 351 -8.68 -7.36 29.64
CA GLY A 351 -8.16 -8.07 28.47
C GLY A 351 -8.24 -7.23 27.20
N TYR A 352 -9.42 -6.63 26.93
CA TYR A 352 -9.64 -5.75 25.79
C TYR A 352 -8.78 -4.49 25.87
N LEU A 353 -8.66 -3.89 27.06
CA LEU A 353 -7.83 -2.71 27.27
C LEU A 353 -6.35 -2.99 27.01
N ILE A 354 -5.81 -4.11 27.52
CA ILE A 354 -4.43 -4.53 27.27
C ILE A 354 -4.18 -4.70 25.76
N PHE A 355 -5.08 -5.41 25.06
CA PHE A 355 -4.98 -5.58 23.62
C PHE A 355 -4.94 -4.23 22.88
N LEU A 356 -5.80 -3.31 23.27
CA LEU A 356 -5.91 -1.98 22.68
C LEU A 356 -4.66 -1.11 22.95
N CYS A 357 -4.16 -1.12 24.19
CA CYS A 357 -2.97 -0.38 24.59
C CYS A 357 -1.72 -0.89 23.87
N VAL A 358 -1.54 -2.22 23.77
CA VAL A 358 -0.42 -2.82 23.03
C VAL A 358 -0.51 -2.48 21.55
N SER A 359 -1.68 -2.62 20.93
CA SER A 359 -1.90 -2.26 19.51
C SER A 359 -1.59 -0.78 19.23
N THR A 360 -2.10 0.11 20.10
CA THR A 360 -1.88 1.56 19.98
C THR A 360 -0.41 1.92 20.18
N GLY A 361 0.24 1.34 21.19
CA GLY A 361 1.67 1.53 21.44
C GLY A 361 2.54 1.07 20.28
N LEU A 362 2.21 -0.07 19.66
CA LEU A 362 2.90 -0.54 18.45
C LEU A 362 2.73 0.41 17.27
N LEU A 363 1.52 0.94 17.04
CA LEU A 363 1.27 1.93 15.99
C LEU A 363 2.09 3.22 16.21
N ILE A 364 2.05 3.77 17.44
CA ILE A 364 2.78 4.99 17.79
C ILE A 364 4.28 4.76 17.62
N LEU A 365 4.82 3.67 18.15
CA LEU A 365 6.24 3.38 18.03
C LEU A 365 6.65 3.17 16.58
N GLU A 366 5.83 2.49 15.78
CA GLU A 366 6.10 2.32 14.36
C GLU A 366 6.13 3.66 13.64
N PHE A 367 5.19 4.57 13.94
CA PHE A 367 5.16 5.91 13.40
C PHE A 367 6.40 6.72 13.81
N VAL A 368 6.81 6.63 15.07
CA VAL A 368 8.03 7.29 15.58
C VAL A 368 9.27 6.72 14.90
N VAL A 369 9.41 5.40 14.82
CA VAL A 369 10.54 4.76 14.13
C VAL A 369 10.57 5.17 12.67
N TRP A 370 9.41 5.16 12.02
CA TRP A 370 9.26 5.54 10.63
C TRP A 370 9.71 6.99 10.38
N TRP A 371 9.23 7.90 11.21
CA TRP A 371 9.59 9.32 11.23
C TRP A 371 11.09 9.55 11.50
N LEU A 372 11.67 8.84 12.47
CA LEU A 372 13.08 9.01 12.84
C LEU A 372 14.05 8.47 11.80
N THR A 373 13.59 7.52 10.98
CA THR A 373 14.43 6.81 10.00
C THR A 373 14.16 7.24 8.55
N SER A 374 13.29 8.23 8.31
CA SER A 374 13.10 8.78 6.96
C SER A 374 14.36 9.52 6.50
N GLU A 375 14.90 9.12 5.36
CA GLU A 375 16.13 9.70 4.79
C GLU A 375 15.97 11.18 4.45
N GLU A 376 14.76 11.61 4.09
CA GLU A 376 14.44 13.03 3.81
C GLU A 376 14.75 13.95 4.98
N ARG A 377 14.65 13.46 6.22
CA ARG A 377 14.99 14.26 7.39
C ARG A 377 16.49 14.55 7.45
N ALA A 378 17.35 13.63 6.98
CA ALA A 378 18.79 13.87 6.97
C ALA A 378 19.14 15.01 5.99
N GLU A 379 18.55 15.01 4.80
CA GLU A 379 18.76 16.09 3.81
C GLU A 379 18.08 17.40 4.24
N GLN A 380 16.86 17.34 4.79
CA GLN A 380 16.16 18.53 5.27
C GLN A 380 16.88 19.18 6.46
N ILE A 381 17.40 18.41 7.41
CA ILE A 381 18.20 18.96 8.53
C ILE A 381 19.45 19.67 7.98
N LEU A 382 20.17 19.05 7.04
CA LEU A 382 21.33 19.67 6.39
C LEU A 382 20.96 20.95 5.62
N SER A 383 19.76 21.01 5.06
CA SER A 383 19.26 22.20 4.36
C SER A 383 18.77 23.30 5.33
N MET A 384 18.19 22.92 6.48
CA MET A 384 17.69 23.83 7.51
C MET A 384 18.83 24.49 8.28
N GLU A 385 19.98 23.82 8.43
CA GLU A 385 21.20 24.38 9.02
C GLU A 385 21.70 25.64 8.29
N ARG A 386 21.22 25.90 7.05
CA ARG A 386 21.55 27.10 6.27
C ARG A 386 20.54 28.24 6.37
N ARG A 387 19.42 28.08 7.08
CA ARG A 387 18.41 29.15 7.24
C ARG A 387 18.05 29.33 8.72
N PRO A 388 18.55 30.39 9.39
CA PRO A 388 18.04 30.74 10.72
C PRO A 388 16.59 31.18 10.56
N THR A 389 15.65 30.36 11.05
CA THR A 389 14.22 30.69 11.05
C THR A 389 13.72 30.80 12.48
N LEU A 390 12.66 31.60 12.66
CA LEU A 390 11.96 31.93 13.92
C LEU A 390 11.57 30.74 14.82
N ILE A 391 11.73 29.49 14.36
CA ILE A 391 11.45 28.24 15.07
C ILE A 391 12.53 27.90 16.12
N GLU A 392 13.72 28.54 16.09
CA GLU A 392 14.67 28.50 17.23
C GLU A 392 14.01 28.92 18.55
N ARG A 393 12.90 29.68 18.52
CA ARG A 393 12.16 30.10 19.72
C ARG A 393 11.19 29.08 20.30
N ALA A 394 10.82 28.02 19.57
CA ALA A 394 9.72 27.12 19.98
C ALA A 394 10.16 25.87 20.76
N GLY A 395 11.45 25.62 20.98
CA GLY A 395 11.98 24.54 21.84
C GLY A 395 11.74 23.08 21.36
N MET A 396 10.73 22.82 20.53
CA MET A 396 10.40 21.47 20.04
C MET A 396 11.42 20.92 19.03
N VAL A 397 12.03 21.77 18.20
CA VAL A 397 13.10 21.33 17.28
C VAL A 397 14.33 20.90 18.07
N GLN A 398 14.73 21.68 19.07
CA GLN A 398 15.85 21.34 19.95
C GLN A 398 15.58 20.03 20.72
N GLN A 399 14.35 19.79 21.19
CA GLN A 399 13.97 18.51 21.80
C GLN A 399 14.00 17.34 20.80
N ALA A 400 13.55 17.56 19.56
CA ALA A 400 13.57 16.51 18.53
C ALA A 400 14.98 16.21 18.01
N GLU A 401 15.87 17.21 17.99
CA GLU A 401 17.30 17.04 17.69
C GLU A 401 18.05 16.39 18.86
N GLN A 402 17.74 16.76 20.10
CA GLN A 402 18.23 16.06 21.28
C GLN A 402 17.77 14.60 21.26
N ALA A 403 16.51 14.31 20.94
CA ALA A 403 16.02 12.94 20.79
C ALA A 403 16.75 12.20 19.65
N ALA A 404 16.98 12.84 18.50
CA ALA A 404 17.69 12.23 17.37
C ALA A 404 19.18 11.98 17.67
N THR A 405 19.86 12.91 18.35
CA THR A 405 21.26 12.77 18.76
C THR A 405 21.42 11.74 19.87
N VAL A 406 20.50 11.70 20.85
CA VAL A 406 20.41 10.64 21.85
C VAL A 406 20.16 9.30 21.17
N PHE A 407 19.28 9.23 20.16
CA PHE A 407 19.03 8.01 19.40
C PHE A 407 20.28 7.57 18.62
N ARG A 408 21.00 8.48 17.96
CA ARG A 408 22.28 8.17 17.28
C ARG A 408 23.36 7.70 18.25
N ARG A 409 23.47 8.34 19.42
CA ARG A 409 24.39 7.92 20.49
C ARG A 409 24.00 6.56 21.08
N ALA A 410 22.72 6.32 21.31
CA ALA A 410 22.20 5.04 21.74
C ALA A 410 22.43 3.95 20.69
N GLN A 411 22.35 4.29 19.41
CA GLN A 411 22.66 3.38 18.32
C GLN A 411 24.16 3.04 18.27
N SER A 412 25.06 4.03 18.41
CA SER A 412 26.51 3.78 18.43
C SER A 412 26.96 3.03 19.68
N TRP A 413 26.41 3.37 20.86
CA TRP A 413 26.57 2.56 22.08
C TRP A 413 26.01 1.15 21.92
N GLY A 414 24.88 1.03 21.24
CA GLY A 414 24.24 -0.23 20.90
C GLY A 414 25.17 -1.12 20.09
N VAL A 415 25.92 -0.59 19.11
CA VAL A 415 26.89 -1.37 18.32
C VAL A 415 28.01 -1.94 19.21
N VAL A 416 28.57 -1.13 20.12
CA VAL A 416 29.67 -1.57 21.00
C VAL A 416 29.17 -2.60 22.02
N GLN A 417 28.03 -2.36 22.68
CA GLN A 417 27.46 -3.29 23.65
C GLN A 417 26.94 -4.58 22.98
N ARG A 418 26.48 -4.49 21.73
CA ARG A 418 25.99 -5.63 20.97
C ARG A 418 27.05 -6.70 20.77
N SER A 419 28.28 -6.35 20.43
CA SER A 419 29.36 -7.34 20.30
C SER A 419 29.56 -8.17 21.58
N ARG A 420 29.56 -7.51 22.75
CA ARG A 420 29.70 -8.15 24.06
C ARG A 420 28.51 -9.04 24.42
N VAL A 421 27.29 -8.58 24.14
CA VAL A 421 26.08 -9.35 24.37
C VAL A 421 26.01 -10.55 23.42
N GLU A 422 26.44 -10.40 22.18
CA GLU A 422 26.49 -11.49 21.18
C GLU A 422 27.49 -12.57 21.60
N ASP A 423 28.69 -12.20 22.05
CA ASP A 423 29.68 -13.17 22.56
C ASP A 423 29.16 -13.88 23.81
N PHE A 424 28.57 -13.14 24.75
CA PHE A 424 27.97 -13.71 25.96
C PHE A 424 26.84 -14.68 25.65
N LEU A 425 25.87 -14.30 24.81
CA LEU A 425 24.76 -15.15 24.39
C LEU A 425 25.25 -16.38 23.61
N THR A 426 26.24 -16.21 22.75
CA THR A 426 26.84 -17.32 21.99
C THR A 426 27.46 -18.35 22.93
N ASP A 427 28.20 -17.89 23.93
CA ASP A 427 28.85 -18.78 24.90
C ASP A 427 27.82 -19.45 25.82
N HIS A 428 26.79 -18.72 26.27
CA HIS A 428 25.71 -19.27 27.09
C HIS A 428 24.84 -20.30 26.34
N ILE A 429 24.36 -19.96 25.16
CA ILE A 429 23.48 -20.85 24.37
C ILE A 429 24.26 -22.10 23.95
N SER A 430 25.50 -21.96 23.51
CA SER A 430 26.34 -23.10 23.13
C SER A 430 26.65 -24.02 24.33
N ALA A 431 26.87 -23.45 25.53
CA ALA A 431 27.05 -24.23 26.76
C ALA A 431 25.77 -24.99 27.15
N ILE A 432 24.59 -24.36 27.09
CA ILE A 432 23.31 -24.99 27.44
C ILE A 432 22.96 -26.11 26.44
N TRP A 433 23.08 -25.85 25.14
CA TRP A 433 22.70 -26.83 24.12
C TRP A 433 23.68 -27.99 24.00
N SER A 434 24.97 -27.75 24.24
CA SER A 434 25.97 -28.82 24.22
C SER A 434 25.77 -29.82 25.37
N LYS A 435 25.21 -29.40 26.52
CA LYS A 435 24.88 -30.29 27.65
C LYS A 435 23.90 -31.43 27.30
N ARG A 436 23.14 -31.32 26.21
CA ARG A 436 22.26 -32.40 25.71
C ARG A 436 23.01 -33.54 24.99
N TYR A 437 24.30 -33.39 24.70
CA TYR A 437 25.09 -34.37 23.96
C TYR A 437 26.08 -35.13 24.85
N HIS A 438 26.42 -36.36 24.46
CA HIS A 438 27.39 -37.19 25.18
C HIS A 438 28.75 -36.48 25.32
N LYS A 439 29.39 -36.62 26.49
CA LYS A 439 30.60 -35.91 26.91
C LYS A 439 31.74 -35.91 25.86
N SER A 440 31.93 -37.02 25.14
CA SER A 440 32.92 -37.18 24.05
C SER A 440 32.66 -36.29 22.82
N LYS A 441 31.39 -35.95 22.51
CA LYS A 441 31.01 -35.12 21.35
C LYS A 441 30.64 -33.68 21.74
N GLN A 442 30.72 -33.33 23.01
CA GLN A 442 30.22 -32.05 23.54
C GLN A 442 31.03 -30.86 23.01
N THR A 443 32.35 -30.98 22.93
CA THR A 443 33.26 -29.92 22.47
C THR A 443 33.08 -29.62 20.98
N ASP A 444 33.09 -30.65 20.12
CA ASP A 444 32.85 -30.52 18.68
C ASP A 444 31.45 -29.93 18.37
N LYS A 445 30.42 -30.37 19.11
CA LYS A 445 29.06 -29.81 18.93
C LYS A 445 28.95 -28.38 19.44
N ARG A 446 29.62 -28.02 20.53
CA ARG A 446 29.67 -26.65 21.04
C ARG A 446 30.25 -25.70 19.99
N GLU A 447 31.36 -26.07 19.36
CA GLU A 447 32.01 -25.25 18.33
C GLU A 447 31.16 -25.15 17.04
N LYS A 448 30.50 -26.24 16.64
CA LYS A 448 29.53 -26.22 15.53
C LYS A 448 28.32 -25.32 15.82
N ILE A 449 27.83 -25.29 17.05
CA ILE A 449 26.74 -24.38 17.45
C ILE A 449 27.25 -22.94 17.50
N ARG A 450 28.44 -22.70 18.07
CA ARG A 450 29.08 -21.39 18.14
C ARG A 450 29.26 -20.79 16.74
N THR A 451 29.84 -21.54 15.81
CA THR A 451 30.02 -21.09 14.42
C THR A 451 28.70 -20.86 13.68
N LYS A 452 27.63 -21.62 13.99
CA LYS A 452 26.29 -21.36 13.45
C LYS A 452 25.68 -20.08 14.02
N ILE A 453 25.79 -19.86 15.33
CA ILE A 453 25.30 -18.66 16.02
C ILE A 453 26.08 -17.43 15.56
N HIS A 454 27.41 -17.52 15.45
CA HIS A 454 28.24 -16.42 14.96
C HIS A 454 27.93 -16.08 13.51
N ARG A 455 27.75 -17.08 12.63
CA ARG A 455 27.26 -16.85 11.26
C ARG A 455 25.88 -16.21 11.23
N PHE A 456 24.99 -16.59 12.15
CA PHE A 456 23.70 -15.94 12.31
C PHE A 456 23.86 -14.47 12.71
N PHE A 457 24.67 -14.16 13.72
CA PHE A 457 24.94 -12.79 14.16
C PHE A 457 25.61 -11.94 13.09
N GLN A 458 26.63 -12.46 12.40
CA GLN A 458 27.26 -11.80 11.25
C GLN A 458 26.23 -11.46 10.17
N ARG A 459 25.29 -12.38 9.87
CA ARG A 459 24.19 -12.09 8.95
C ARG A 459 23.25 -10.99 9.47
N THR A 460 23.09 -10.87 10.80
CA THR A 460 22.29 -9.81 11.43
C THR A 460 23.01 -8.46 11.58
N HIS A 461 24.34 -8.41 11.44
CA HIS A 461 25.10 -7.15 11.46
C HIS A 461 24.81 -6.30 10.22
N TYR A 462 24.52 -6.96 9.09
CA TYR A 462 24.09 -6.28 7.85
C TYR A 462 22.64 -5.75 7.89
N TYR A 463 21.91 -5.93 9.00
CA TYR A 463 20.55 -5.43 9.11
C TYR A 463 20.52 -3.95 9.44
N SER A 464 19.81 -3.20 8.60
CA SER A 464 19.39 -1.83 8.93
C SER A 464 18.62 -1.82 10.26
N THR A 465 18.73 -0.73 11.03
CA THR A 465 18.01 -0.52 12.30
C THR A 465 16.51 -0.84 12.18
N ARG A 466 15.90 -0.50 11.04
CA ARG A 466 14.50 -0.86 10.73
C ARG A 466 14.27 -2.37 10.73
N GLN A 467 15.14 -3.12 10.06
CA GLN A 467 15.04 -4.59 9.98
C GLN A 467 15.27 -5.24 11.35
N TRP A 468 16.17 -4.67 12.15
CA TRP A 468 16.43 -5.13 13.51
C TRP A 468 15.20 -4.94 14.41
N LEU A 469 14.65 -3.72 14.47
CA LEU A 469 13.44 -3.41 15.23
C LEU A 469 12.26 -4.26 14.75
N HIS A 470 12.11 -4.42 13.43
CA HIS A 470 11.06 -5.25 12.86
C HIS A 470 11.10 -6.68 13.41
N ARG A 471 12.26 -7.34 13.36
CA ARG A 471 12.37 -8.76 13.68
C ARG A 471 12.43 -9.06 15.17
N LEU A 472 13.08 -8.20 15.96
CA LEU A 472 13.36 -8.49 17.37
C LEU A 472 12.40 -7.82 18.33
N PHE A 473 11.74 -6.74 17.93
CA PHE A 473 10.80 -6.03 18.80
C PHE A 473 9.37 -6.17 18.30
N PHE A 474 9.12 -5.73 17.06
CA PHE A 474 7.79 -5.60 16.50
C PHE A 474 7.09 -6.95 16.30
N VAL A 475 7.74 -7.90 15.62
CA VAL A 475 7.17 -9.23 15.39
C VAL A 475 6.84 -9.98 16.69
N PRO A 476 7.75 -10.07 17.69
CA PRO A 476 7.43 -10.76 18.94
C PRO A 476 6.25 -10.15 19.70
N ILE A 477 6.13 -8.82 19.75
CA ILE A 477 5.04 -8.16 20.47
C ILE A 477 3.71 -8.31 19.70
N GLU A 478 3.72 -8.32 18.36
CA GLU A 478 2.53 -8.65 17.57
C GLU A 478 2.07 -10.10 17.80
N VAL A 479 3.01 -11.05 17.84
CA VAL A 479 2.70 -12.45 18.16
C VAL A 479 2.15 -12.55 19.57
N PHE A 480 2.74 -11.87 20.55
CA PHE A 480 2.22 -11.79 21.91
C PHE A 480 0.79 -11.23 21.93
N ASN A 481 0.54 -10.11 21.26
CA ASN A 481 -0.77 -9.48 21.25
C ASN A 481 -1.83 -10.34 20.51
N THR A 482 -1.40 -11.10 19.50
CA THR A 482 -2.24 -12.11 18.85
C THR A 482 -2.61 -13.24 19.78
N ILE A 483 -1.61 -13.81 20.48
CA ILE A 483 -1.84 -14.86 21.48
C ILE A 483 -2.77 -14.33 22.56
N TRP A 484 -2.61 -13.07 22.97
CA TRP A 484 -3.49 -12.40 23.92
C TRP A 484 -4.93 -12.31 23.42
N LEU A 485 -5.15 -11.89 22.17
CA LEU A 485 -6.50 -11.88 21.59
C LEU A 485 -7.10 -13.28 21.48
N ILE A 486 -6.33 -14.27 21.03
CA ILE A 486 -6.78 -15.67 20.96
C ILE A 486 -7.15 -16.18 22.35
N TYR A 487 -6.34 -15.89 23.36
CA TYR A 487 -6.65 -16.20 24.75
C TYR A 487 -7.98 -15.57 25.18
N ILE A 488 -8.22 -14.30 24.86
CA ILE A 488 -9.48 -13.63 25.17
C ILE A 488 -10.67 -14.36 24.53
N VAL A 489 -10.58 -14.69 23.24
CA VAL A 489 -11.64 -15.42 22.53
C VAL A 489 -11.89 -16.78 23.17
N LEU A 490 -10.84 -17.59 23.36
CA LEU A 490 -10.97 -18.94 23.92
C LEU A 490 -11.48 -18.91 25.37
N ALA A 491 -10.96 -18.00 26.19
CA ALA A 491 -11.39 -17.83 27.58
C ALA A 491 -12.86 -17.42 27.67
N GLN A 492 -13.36 -16.62 26.71
CA GLN A 492 -14.78 -16.29 26.59
C GLN A 492 -15.59 -17.54 26.20
N THR A 493 -15.19 -18.23 25.13
CA THR A 493 -15.93 -19.38 24.57
C THR A 493 -16.01 -20.57 25.53
N PHE A 494 -14.95 -20.84 26.29
CA PHE A 494 -14.93 -21.91 27.29
C PHE A 494 -15.41 -21.47 28.68
N GLY A 495 -15.82 -20.20 28.85
CA GLY A 495 -16.28 -19.69 30.14
C GLY A 495 -15.18 -19.60 31.21
N ALA A 496 -13.91 -19.54 30.84
CA ALA A 496 -12.79 -19.43 31.79
C ALA A 496 -12.86 -18.16 32.66
N TYR A 497 -13.55 -17.12 32.18
CA TYR A 497 -13.82 -15.88 32.92
C TYR A 497 -14.92 -16.00 33.99
N SER A 498 -15.58 -17.15 34.13
CA SER A 498 -16.62 -17.36 35.14
C SER A 498 -16.09 -17.60 36.57
N ASN A 499 -14.76 -17.60 36.76
CA ASN A 499 -14.16 -17.82 38.07
C ASN A 499 -14.30 -16.60 39.00
N CYS A 500 -14.25 -16.83 40.31
CA CYS A 500 -14.39 -15.77 41.31
C CYS A 500 -13.31 -14.68 41.19
N ASN A 501 -12.09 -15.00 40.73
CA ASN A 501 -11.03 -14.01 40.59
C ASN A 501 -11.33 -12.99 39.48
N CYS A 502 -11.92 -13.45 38.38
CA CYS A 502 -12.28 -12.60 37.24
C CYS A 502 -13.54 -11.79 37.50
N VAL A 503 -14.46 -12.35 38.28
CA VAL A 503 -15.69 -11.70 38.74
C VAL A 503 -15.36 -10.66 39.84
N THR A 504 -14.46 -10.94 40.79
CA THR A 504 -14.13 -10.02 41.90
C THR A 504 -13.30 -8.78 41.53
N SER A 505 -13.00 -8.54 40.25
CA SER A 505 -12.34 -7.31 39.76
C SER A 505 -11.18 -6.83 40.67
N ARG A 506 -10.24 -7.73 40.97
CA ARG A 506 -9.07 -7.41 41.83
C ARG A 506 -8.09 -6.39 41.24
N TYR A 507 -8.29 -5.98 39.99
CA TYR A 507 -7.36 -5.13 39.25
C TYR A 507 -7.59 -3.62 39.44
N GLY A 508 -8.66 -3.20 40.13
CA GLY A 508 -8.87 -1.80 40.52
C GLY A 508 -8.07 -1.40 41.77
N PHE A 509 -7.72 -0.12 41.90
CA PHE A 509 -6.90 0.43 43.02
C PHE A 509 -7.44 0.14 44.43
N ASN A 510 -8.76 -0.08 44.57
CA ASN A 510 -9.40 -0.40 45.86
C ASN A 510 -9.94 -1.84 45.93
N GLY A 511 -9.64 -2.69 44.94
CA GLY A 511 -10.32 -3.97 44.75
C GLY A 511 -11.78 -3.78 44.29
N GLY A 512 -12.27 -4.69 43.46
CA GLY A 512 -13.67 -4.73 43.05
C GLY A 512 -14.52 -5.48 44.07
N TYR A 513 -15.80 -5.11 44.16
CA TYR A 513 -16.79 -5.90 44.89
C TYR A 513 -17.57 -6.76 43.90
N VAL A 514 -17.93 -7.98 44.31
CA VAL A 514 -18.91 -8.79 43.58
C VAL A 514 -20.24 -8.58 44.26
N ASP A 515 -21.16 -7.95 43.55
CA ASP A 515 -22.54 -8.04 43.93
C ASP A 515 -23.07 -9.42 43.52
N LEU A 516 -23.21 -10.31 44.50
CA LEU A 516 -23.74 -11.66 44.30
C LEU A 516 -25.21 -11.64 43.87
N SER A 517 -25.95 -10.56 44.19
CA SER A 517 -27.33 -10.38 43.73
C SER A 517 -27.39 -10.04 42.24
N GLN A 518 -26.37 -9.35 41.73
CA GLN A 518 -26.29 -8.93 40.31
C GLN A 518 -25.33 -9.77 39.46
N ALA A 519 -24.76 -10.85 40.00
CA ALA A 519 -23.72 -11.64 39.33
C ALA A 519 -24.20 -12.28 38.01
N LYS A 520 -25.50 -12.58 37.90
CA LYS A 520 -26.13 -13.18 36.71
C LYS A 520 -26.95 -12.19 35.90
N THR A 521 -27.68 -11.32 36.59
CA THR A 521 -28.57 -10.32 35.99
C THR A 521 -28.39 -8.99 36.70
N THR A 522 -28.15 -7.91 35.96
CA THR A 522 -28.12 -6.56 36.54
C THR A 522 -29.48 -5.89 36.42
N ASP A 523 -29.98 -5.33 37.52
CA ASP A 523 -31.23 -4.58 37.57
C ASP A 523 -31.04 -3.06 37.37
N ASN A 524 -29.83 -2.63 37.02
CA ASN A 524 -29.53 -1.21 36.82
C ASN A 524 -30.00 -0.69 35.44
N ASP A 525 -30.95 0.24 35.44
CA ASP A 525 -31.50 0.90 34.25
C ASP A 525 -30.43 1.58 33.37
N PHE A 526 -29.31 2.02 33.95
CA PHE A 526 -28.23 2.66 33.18
C PHE A 526 -27.51 1.71 32.23
N VAL A 527 -27.56 0.40 32.48
CA VAL A 527 -26.90 -0.62 31.67
C VAL A 527 -27.42 -0.60 30.24
N GLN A 528 -28.72 -0.37 30.04
CA GLN A 528 -29.32 -0.27 28.72
C GLN A 528 -28.70 0.88 27.91
N TYR A 529 -28.48 2.05 28.53
CA TYR A 529 -27.86 3.19 27.85
C TYR A 529 -26.40 2.92 27.47
N TYR A 530 -25.62 2.29 28.35
CA TYR A 530 -24.23 1.95 28.05
C TYR A 530 -24.12 0.88 26.96
N TRP A 531 -24.96 -0.15 27.01
CA TRP A 531 -25.01 -1.19 25.98
C TRP A 531 -25.44 -0.62 24.64
N ALA A 532 -26.47 0.22 24.61
CA ALA A 532 -26.92 0.90 23.41
C ALA A 532 -25.82 1.80 22.84
N GLY A 533 -25.14 2.57 23.69
CA GLY A 533 -24.03 3.45 23.30
C GLY A 533 -22.85 2.68 22.69
N GLY A 534 -22.36 1.65 23.39
CA GLY A 534 -21.23 0.83 22.93
C GLY A 534 -21.53 0.05 21.65
N THR A 535 -22.73 -0.53 21.56
CA THR A 535 -23.21 -1.26 20.36
C THR A 535 -23.37 -0.30 19.19
N SER A 536 -24.02 0.85 19.39
CA SER A 536 -24.23 1.84 18.34
C SER A 536 -22.91 2.39 17.80
N LEU A 537 -21.96 2.70 18.68
CA LEU A 537 -20.62 3.17 18.29
C LEU A 537 -19.90 2.15 17.40
N SER A 538 -19.85 0.89 17.84
CA SER A 538 -19.16 -0.19 17.12
C SER A 538 -19.86 -0.55 15.80
N CYS A 539 -21.19 -0.61 15.78
CA CYS A 539 -21.94 -0.90 14.56
C CYS A 539 -21.85 0.26 13.55
N ALA A 540 -21.89 1.51 14.02
CA ALA A 540 -21.74 2.68 13.16
C ALA A 540 -20.37 2.69 12.50
N ILE A 541 -19.28 2.47 13.25
CA ILE A 541 -17.94 2.46 12.66
C ILE A 541 -17.72 1.26 11.72
N LEU A 542 -18.24 0.07 12.07
CA LEU A 542 -18.24 -1.10 11.19
C LEU A 542 -18.96 -0.78 9.87
N GLY A 543 -20.18 -0.23 9.95
CA GLY A 543 -20.98 0.14 8.78
C GLY A 543 -20.28 1.17 7.91
N ILE A 544 -19.75 2.25 8.50
CA ILE A 544 -19.00 3.29 7.78
C ILE A 544 -17.76 2.69 7.11
N GLY A 545 -17.00 1.84 7.81
CA GLY A 545 -15.82 1.17 7.27
C GLY A 545 -16.13 0.26 6.08
N LEU A 546 -17.18 -0.55 6.18
CA LEU A 546 -17.63 -1.41 5.08
C LEU A 546 -18.13 -0.60 3.88
N ILE A 547 -18.94 0.44 4.12
CA ILE A 547 -19.42 1.34 3.07
C ILE A 547 -18.24 2.01 2.36
N TYR A 548 -17.23 2.47 3.10
CA TYR A 548 -16.02 3.06 2.55
C TYR A 548 -15.28 2.09 1.62
N VAL A 549 -14.99 0.88 2.08
CA VAL A 549 -14.27 -0.13 1.29
C VAL A 549 -15.04 -0.51 0.02
N VAL A 550 -16.36 -0.74 0.13
CA VAL A 550 -17.22 -1.06 -1.02
C VAL A 550 -17.28 0.12 -2.00
N THR A 551 -17.33 1.35 -1.48
CA THR A 551 -17.31 2.55 -2.30
C THR A 551 -16.02 2.64 -3.11
N GLU A 552 -14.86 2.49 -2.47
CA GLU A 552 -13.57 2.52 -3.16
C GLU A 552 -13.44 1.41 -4.20
N TRP A 553 -13.89 0.20 -3.88
CA TRP A 553 -13.95 -0.90 -4.84
C TRP A 553 -14.80 -0.56 -6.08
N CYS A 554 -15.99 0.01 -5.87
CA CYS A 554 -16.88 0.42 -6.95
C CYS A 554 -16.26 1.52 -7.83
N LEU A 555 -15.54 2.49 -7.24
CA LEU A 555 -14.85 3.54 -7.98
C LEU A 555 -13.73 2.99 -8.87
N GLN A 556 -13.02 1.96 -8.41
CA GLN A 556 -11.88 1.32 -9.08
C GLN A 556 -12.32 0.20 -10.05
N SER A 557 -13.62 -0.10 -10.13
CA SER A 557 -14.12 -1.21 -10.95
C SER A 557 -13.82 -1.03 -12.45
N HIS A 558 -13.86 0.20 -12.97
CA HIS A 558 -13.67 0.49 -14.38
C HIS A 558 -12.23 0.19 -14.87
N ILE A 559 -11.21 0.48 -14.05
CA ILE A 559 -9.80 0.20 -14.38
C ILE A 559 -9.50 -1.31 -14.31
N SER A 560 -10.28 -2.04 -13.52
CA SER A 560 -10.14 -3.47 -13.30
C SER A 560 -10.90 -4.33 -14.31
N THR A 561 -11.71 -3.71 -15.17
CA THR A 561 -12.57 -4.43 -16.10
C THR A 561 -11.84 -4.73 -17.41
N GLU A 562 -11.77 -6.03 -17.76
CA GLU A 562 -11.11 -6.54 -18.97
C GLU A 562 -11.63 -5.89 -20.26
N THR A 563 -12.90 -6.09 -20.60
CA THR A 563 -13.50 -5.57 -21.84
C THR A 563 -13.67 -4.06 -21.79
N VAL A 564 -13.21 -3.34 -22.82
CA VAL A 564 -13.31 -1.88 -22.93
C VAL A 564 -14.77 -1.40 -22.85
N LYS A 565 -15.71 -2.11 -23.50
CA LYS A 565 -17.15 -1.82 -23.44
C LYS A 565 -17.71 -1.86 -22.01
N ASN A 566 -17.34 -2.88 -21.24
CA ASN A 566 -17.77 -3.03 -19.85
C ASN A 566 -17.09 -2.00 -18.94
N ALA A 567 -15.81 -1.71 -19.18
CA ALA A 567 -15.09 -0.66 -18.48
C ALA A 567 -15.72 0.71 -18.71
N ARG A 568 -16.15 1.02 -19.93
CA ARG A 568 -16.90 2.24 -20.27
C ARG A 568 -18.22 2.34 -19.52
N ARG A 569 -18.99 1.25 -19.47
CA ARG A 569 -20.23 1.19 -18.68
C ARG A 569 -19.96 1.39 -17.20
N GLY A 570 -18.89 0.77 -16.68
CA GLY A 570 -18.41 0.95 -15.32
C GLY A 570 -18.05 2.41 -15.04
N LEU A 571 -17.25 3.03 -15.91
CA LEU A 571 -16.82 4.42 -15.79
C LEU A 571 -18.00 5.39 -15.78
N ARG A 572 -19.01 5.19 -16.64
CA ARG A 572 -20.24 6.00 -16.63
C ARG A 572 -20.98 5.89 -15.29
N LYS A 573 -21.11 4.67 -14.75
CA LYS A 573 -21.70 4.46 -13.42
C LYS A 573 -20.86 5.10 -12.32
N THR A 574 -19.54 4.99 -12.38
CA THR A 574 -18.62 5.63 -11.44
C THR A 574 -18.74 7.16 -11.49
N ARG A 575 -18.80 7.76 -12.68
CA ARG A 575 -19.01 9.20 -12.88
C ARG A 575 -20.34 9.68 -12.30
N TRP A 576 -21.42 8.96 -12.60
CA TRP A 576 -22.73 9.24 -12.02
C TRP A 576 -22.69 9.14 -10.49
N PHE A 577 -22.09 8.08 -9.95
CA PHE A 577 -21.94 7.90 -8.51
C PHE A 577 -21.09 8.99 -7.85
N ARG A 578 -19.96 9.39 -8.46
CA ARG A 578 -19.12 10.50 -7.99
C ARG A 578 -19.89 11.82 -7.98
N ARG A 579 -20.74 12.06 -8.98
CA ARG A 579 -21.64 13.21 -9.03
C ARG A 579 -22.66 13.18 -7.89
N SER A 580 -23.31 12.05 -7.66
CA SER A 580 -24.27 11.88 -6.56
C SER A 580 -23.61 12.05 -5.19
N MET A 581 -22.38 11.54 -5.03
CA MET A 581 -21.60 11.62 -3.78
C MET A 581 -20.76 12.89 -3.67
N TYR A 582 -20.91 13.86 -4.57
CA TYR A 582 -20.09 15.07 -4.59
C TYR A 582 -20.24 15.87 -3.28
N TRP A 583 -21.48 16.01 -2.78
CA TRP A 583 -21.77 16.77 -1.56
C TRP A 583 -21.19 16.13 -0.29
N PRO A 584 -21.45 14.84 0.00
CA PRO A 584 -20.82 14.15 1.13
C PRO A 584 -19.29 14.21 1.07
N ARG A 585 -18.71 14.03 -0.12
CA ARG A 585 -17.26 14.09 -0.32
C ARG A 585 -16.67 15.48 -0.16
N ARG A 586 -17.46 16.53 -0.39
CA ARG A 586 -17.01 17.91 -0.14
C ARG A 586 -16.75 18.12 1.35
N ILE A 587 -17.56 17.52 2.22
CA ILE A 587 -17.38 17.57 3.68
C ILE A 587 -16.10 16.83 4.05
N THR A 588 -15.97 15.55 3.64
CA THR A 588 -14.78 14.76 3.95
C THR A 588 -13.51 15.43 3.43
N ARG A 589 -13.56 16.05 2.24
CA ARG A 589 -12.45 16.82 1.66
C ARG A 589 -12.07 18.01 2.52
N LYS A 590 -13.03 18.81 3.00
CA LYS A 590 -12.74 19.92 3.91
C LYS A 590 -12.08 19.42 5.19
N THR A 591 -12.55 18.30 5.73
CA THR A 591 -11.96 17.65 6.90
C THR A 591 -10.53 17.19 6.62
N THR A 592 -10.27 16.52 5.50
CA THR A 592 -8.91 16.09 5.11
C THR A 592 -7.97 17.29 4.93
N VAL A 593 -8.41 18.34 4.25
CA VAL A 593 -7.60 19.57 4.08
C VAL A 593 -7.35 20.25 5.42
N PHE A 594 -8.34 20.31 6.31
CA PHE A 594 -8.19 20.85 7.65
C PHE A 594 -7.16 20.06 8.46
N ILE A 595 -7.26 18.73 8.47
CA ILE A 595 -6.33 17.84 9.17
C ILE A 595 -4.91 17.97 8.59
N ASN A 596 -4.78 17.95 7.26
CA ASN A 596 -3.48 18.13 6.61
C ASN A 596 -2.87 19.50 6.90
N ASN A 597 -3.68 20.56 6.95
CA ASN A 597 -3.23 21.90 7.32
C ASN A 597 -2.82 21.98 8.79
N LEU A 598 -3.56 21.31 9.68
CA LEU A 598 -3.23 21.22 11.10
C LEU A 598 -1.90 20.51 11.30
N PHE A 599 -1.68 19.38 10.63
CA PHE A 599 -0.39 18.69 10.67
C PHE A 599 0.72 19.51 10.02
N ALA A 600 0.49 20.10 8.85
CA ALA A 600 1.49 20.95 8.20
C ALA A 600 1.87 22.14 9.08
N ALA A 601 0.92 22.71 9.83
CA ALA A 601 1.19 23.76 10.81
C ALA A 601 1.99 23.21 12.01
N LEU A 602 1.61 22.05 12.55
CA LEU A 602 2.31 21.39 13.66
C LEU A 602 3.77 21.05 13.31
N TYR A 603 4.02 20.66 12.06
CA TYR A 603 5.34 20.29 11.54
C TYR A 603 6.05 21.42 10.77
N SER A 604 5.48 22.63 10.75
CA SER A 604 6.07 23.81 10.08
C SER A 604 6.47 23.59 8.61
N ILE A 605 5.67 22.81 7.86
CA ILE A 605 5.95 22.51 6.46
C ILE A 605 5.67 23.77 5.61
N PRO A 606 6.65 24.24 4.79
CA PRO A 606 6.46 25.39 3.92
C PRO A 606 5.24 25.23 3.00
N LYS A 607 4.56 26.34 2.69
CA LYS A 607 3.42 26.30 1.76
C LYS A 607 3.84 25.97 0.33
N GLU A 608 5.05 26.38 -0.07
CA GLU A 608 5.60 26.19 -1.41
C GLU A 608 5.91 24.72 -1.73
N THR A 609 6.23 23.91 -0.72
CA THR A 609 6.46 22.46 -0.87
C THR A 609 5.16 21.65 -0.82
N ARG A 610 3.99 22.31 -0.78
CA ARG A 610 2.71 21.59 -0.71
C ARG A 610 2.39 20.98 -2.07
N GLN A 611 2.28 19.67 -2.09
CA GLN A 611 1.85 18.92 -3.26
C GLN A 611 0.46 19.37 -3.71
N LYS A 612 0.33 19.65 -5.00
CA LYS A 612 -0.94 19.88 -5.64
C LYS A 612 -1.76 18.59 -5.55
N THR A 613 -3.07 18.73 -5.42
CA THR A 613 -3.97 17.57 -5.32
C THR A 613 -5.03 17.70 -6.39
N ILE A 614 -5.15 16.68 -7.24
CA ILE A 614 -6.18 16.60 -8.25
C ILE A 614 -7.53 16.44 -7.57
N PHE A 615 -8.49 17.24 -8.04
CA PHE A 615 -9.86 17.13 -7.60
C PHE A 615 -10.71 16.66 -8.75
N TRP A 616 -11.66 15.77 -8.44
CA TRP A 616 -12.63 15.38 -9.42
C TRP A 616 -13.48 16.60 -9.81
N SER A 617 -13.46 16.96 -11.09
CA SER A 617 -14.36 17.94 -11.69
C SER A 617 -15.22 17.24 -12.75
N LYS A 618 -16.39 17.83 -13.05
CA LYS A 618 -17.18 17.42 -14.22
C LYS A 618 -16.69 18.17 -15.46
N ASP A 619 -16.42 19.45 -15.31
CA ASP A 619 -16.11 20.36 -16.40
C ASP A 619 -14.60 20.36 -16.68
N VAL A 620 -14.25 20.62 -17.95
CA VAL A 620 -12.87 20.84 -18.38
C VAL A 620 -12.39 22.14 -17.74
N THR A 621 -11.31 22.05 -16.99
CA THR A 621 -10.79 23.16 -16.17
C THR A 621 -9.72 23.97 -16.87
N PHE A 622 -9.06 23.38 -17.86
CA PHE A 622 -7.96 24.00 -18.57
C PHE A 622 -8.38 24.34 -19.99
N ASP A 623 -8.23 25.62 -20.33
CA ASP A 623 -8.49 26.09 -21.68
C ASP A 623 -7.26 25.84 -22.55
N TYR A 624 -7.39 24.93 -23.52
CA TYR A 624 -6.32 24.68 -24.48
C TYR A 624 -6.39 25.76 -25.55
N ALA A 625 -5.37 26.63 -25.61
CA ALA A 625 -5.26 27.64 -26.66
C ALA A 625 -5.44 26.98 -28.03
N THR A 626 -6.51 27.34 -28.73
CA THR A 626 -7.00 26.69 -29.94
C THR A 626 -5.98 26.72 -31.09
N ASP A 627 -5.05 27.67 -31.08
CA ASP A 627 -4.11 27.94 -32.18
C ASP A 627 -2.95 26.93 -32.26
N HIS A 628 -2.51 26.35 -31.13
CA HIS A 628 -1.44 25.34 -31.14
C HIS A 628 -1.91 23.99 -31.72
N PHE A 629 -3.22 23.78 -31.80
CA PHE A 629 -3.86 22.52 -32.19
C PHE A 629 -4.01 22.33 -33.71
N LEU A 630 -4.13 23.42 -34.48
CA LEU A 630 -4.11 23.31 -35.94
C LEU A 630 -2.71 22.89 -36.42
N SER A 631 -1.68 23.49 -35.82
CA SER A 631 -0.28 23.15 -36.12
C SER A 631 0.06 21.69 -35.82
N SER A 632 -0.28 21.17 -34.63
CA SER A 632 0.07 19.80 -34.24
C SER A 632 -0.71 18.74 -35.02
N ARG A 633 -1.95 19.04 -35.42
CA ARG A 633 -2.77 18.12 -36.21
C ARG A 633 -2.28 18.02 -37.66
N ASP A 634 -1.80 19.12 -38.22
CA ASP A 634 -1.18 19.15 -39.54
C ASP A 634 0.19 18.44 -39.53
N GLU A 635 1.00 18.63 -38.48
CA GLU A 635 2.25 17.88 -38.28
C GLU A 635 2.04 16.38 -38.10
N GLN A 636 1.02 15.98 -37.34
CA GLN A 636 0.72 14.56 -37.11
C GLN A 636 0.14 13.89 -38.36
N GLN A 637 -0.62 14.61 -39.18
CA GLN A 637 -1.04 14.13 -40.50
C GLN A 637 0.15 14.02 -41.46
N ALA A 638 1.09 14.96 -41.44
CA ALA A 638 2.31 14.91 -42.23
C ALA A 638 3.22 13.73 -41.83
N SER A 639 3.45 13.51 -40.54
CA SER A 639 4.25 12.39 -40.02
C SER A 639 3.63 11.02 -40.34
N ASN A 640 2.30 10.90 -40.21
CA ASN A 640 1.60 9.68 -40.60
C ASN A 640 1.66 9.43 -42.12
N ALA A 641 1.64 10.49 -42.94
CA ALA A 641 1.80 10.37 -44.39
C ALA A 641 3.22 9.91 -44.77
N VAL A 642 4.25 10.43 -44.09
CA VAL A 642 5.65 10.01 -44.28
C VAL A 642 5.87 8.56 -43.85
N ASN A 643 5.32 8.15 -42.70
CA ASN A 643 5.43 6.77 -42.22
C ASN A 643 4.65 5.77 -43.09
N ALA A 644 3.50 6.18 -43.64
CA ALA A 644 2.77 5.39 -44.62
C ALA A 644 3.58 5.24 -45.93
N ALA A 645 4.18 6.33 -46.41
CA ALA A 645 5.02 6.33 -47.62
C ALA A 645 6.32 5.50 -47.46
N GLY A 646 6.93 5.52 -46.27
CA GLY A 646 8.10 4.70 -45.95
C GLY A 646 7.79 3.20 -45.86
N ARG A 647 6.57 2.83 -45.44
CA ARG A 647 6.12 1.42 -45.45
C ARG A 647 5.77 0.92 -46.85
N THR A 648 5.20 1.75 -47.72
CA THR A 648 4.97 1.36 -49.12
C THR A 648 6.28 1.21 -49.90
N SER A 649 7.28 2.05 -49.67
CA SER A 649 8.57 1.91 -50.36
C SER A 649 9.35 0.64 -49.94
N LEU A 650 9.26 0.23 -48.68
CA LEU A 650 9.84 -1.04 -48.20
C LEU A 650 9.12 -2.28 -48.76
N LEU A 651 7.81 -2.19 -49.00
CA LEU A 651 7.03 -3.24 -49.67
C LEU A 651 7.33 -3.31 -51.17
N ASP A 652 7.57 -2.18 -51.84
CA ASP A 652 7.98 -2.17 -53.25
C ASP A 652 9.42 -2.69 -53.43
N ILE A 653 10.35 -2.36 -52.52
CA ILE A 653 11.73 -2.88 -52.57
C ILE A 653 11.78 -4.39 -52.31
N THR A 654 10.90 -4.92 -51.45
CA THR A 654 10.78 -6.38 -51.23
C THR A 654 10.07 -7.09 -52.39
N ALA A 655 9.10 -6.46 -53.06
CA ALA A 655 8.51 -7.00 -54.29
C ALA A 655 9.52 -7.06 -55.46
N TYR A 656 10.41 -6.06 -55.59
CA TYR A 656 11.45 -6.06 -56.62
C TYR A 656 12.58 -7.07 -56.36
N THR A 657 12.95 -7.31 -55.10
CA THR A 657 13.97 -8.33 -54.76
C THR A 657 13.45 -9.77 -54.86
N THR A 658 12.14 -9.99 -54.69
CA THR A 658 11.55 -11.32 -54.88
C THR A 658 11.38 -11.69 -56.37
N ASN A 659 11.15 -10.71 -57.25
CA ASN A 659 11.10 -10.93 -58.70
C ASN A 659 12.48 -11.05 -59.37
N ALA A 660 13.54 -10.44 -58.80
CA ALA A 660 14.90 -10.59 -59.33
C ALA A 660 15.49 -12.01 -59.11
N ASN A 661 15.01 -12.75 -58.11
CA ASN A 661 15.44 -14.13 -57.83
C ASN A 661 14.63 -15.20 -58.57
N LEU A 662 13.55 -14.83 -59.28
CA LEU A 662 12.73 -15.75 -60.08
C LEU A 662 13.11 -15.76 -61.58
N LEU A 663 13.93 -14.80 -62.03
CA LEU A 663 14.41 -14.71 -63.43
C LEU A 663 15.80 -15.33 -63.65
N THR A 664 16.42 -15.92 -62.62
CA THR A 664 17.73 -16.61 -62.70
C THR A 664 17.64 -18.14 -62.60
N LEU A 665 16.43 -18.72 -62.62
CA LEU A 665 16.21 -20.17 -62.49
C LEU A 665 15.44 -20.83 -63.67
N SER A 666 15.40 -20.20 -64.85
CA SER A 666 14.71 -20.79 -66.03
C SER A 666 15.60 -20.96 -67.28
N ASN A 667 16.91 -21.09 -67.12
CA ASN A 667 17.86 -21.29 -68.22
C ASN A 667 18.87 -22.42 -67.94
N GLU A 668 18.42 -23.54 -67.36
CA GLU A 668 19.10 -24.84 -67.42
C GLU A 668 18.04 -25.96 -67.40
N GLU A 669 17.57 -26.33 -68.60
CA GLU A 669 17.26 -27.69 -69.12
C GLU A 669 16.46 -27.61 -70.42
#